data_AF-A0A4Y7SQF5-F1
#
_entry.id   AF-A0A4Y7SQF5-F1
#
_cell.length_a   1.000
_cell.length_b   1.000
_cell.length_c   1.000
_cell.angle_alpha   90.00
_cell.angle_beta   90.00
_cell.angle_gamma   90.00
#
_symmetry.space_group_name_H-M   'P 1'
#
loop_
_entity.id
_entity.type
_entity.pdbx_description
1 polymer ?
#
loop_
_entity_poly.entity_id
_entity_poly.type
_entity_poly.pdbx_seq_one_letter_code
_entity_poly.pdbx_strand_id
1 'polypeptide(L)'
;QSPNDYMQDWLPLRSKYLEIVLDSQQQPPESCHNCHDHTITYRCLTCCLKTYLCWACCGELHKQHPLHRIELWTGSHWEPSWLWRLGVCVVLGHQGRRCPRAPFKSKRTSAPLLPPPNDTTYGSSPEGRKLDGNSVLVVIHTNGVHHLPFVKCCCMGAEELHIQLLRAGFYPATSTETRTVFTFELLDLYLAETLECHTATHSFYSKLRRLTNESFPSSVPDRYRELLRVGRQWRNIKELIFFGFANTGKTAGEGELALFCAACPQPGINLPKSWWSDPEQWVYTRVNVMDGNFVCIHRMLKNQEGDLVWLKGNGEGFMTSKGPYDAYLENAVEDKEVSKCYNYRAIADRGKAYKGCDASGIGAAACGRHGAFIPTSVLDFQKGERQMNMDYCWTKSVQYGRMKDAPHLLYLYDINCQYPVNLKIRLKRYDCLEDPTLLDKTTWGIGTWHVHGHKESCLARFSPSFISGAGRVGGEILESLWSTTNDVGRTSSIMTRAHRSEVLDANLNDSNTKKIQEIPNALSEKLLSSAKELDEARADFDHLDSSASPNQRKAWPALLQRALNQRKTNLKAMDIFTAHISKPKSRRAIQTKLINEENSKGGNTGGVPKWLALGIDIQQLQQQAIQFVRRCGDSPTEAQAYEIATRREQILLRIQEHTNLAGTLFPLLNMDDLILVNSPKTLCQCDGTICPHSTSETGSDNKGETTVPERLDIPMPSTVRRLPQIWKPLRSQEIELRTAQAHECLHKIRVEVGHKSFLFRSNIRLAKEKKERLRGYAAVNNANRVINLYFSNYNVARWSLLRLRAPQAVTSQLCILLPGHLRALPAIYDHKMRGERNKSASWIWSVDVAGDALAEPYLDELHRVTWLRARARLDRWEEEHTLIKREMEWTTTYFEYKATESEGWTDGRMQSPAQQAWASRSAATWRLHGVHASETFDVSTQKLKSYLGGDDPFWQDPEHPEDNDFFAELPDPNEDNHSNNRSSDGDAGTHLHPPDNSASDSEASGITATDDGDSDSKASGEASDEASDDGDSDSKASGDGDSDSKASGDAPTITRKPPTTKPPTMKPPTTMDLPK
;
A
#
# COMPACT_ATOMS: atom_id res chain seq x y z
N GLN A 1 -16.78 -23.81 13.22
CA GLN A 1 -16.20 -23.53 14.54
C GLN A 1 -15.24 -22.35 14.43
N SER A 2 -15.30 -21.38 15.34
CA SER A 2 -14.30 -20.33 15.50
C SER A 2 -13.10 -20.82 16.33
N PRO A 3 -11.97 -20.09 16.37
CA PRO A 3 -10.86 -20.39 17.27
C PRO A 3 -11.26 -20.42 18.76
N ASN A 4 -12.30 -19.67 19.15
CA ASN A 4 -12.78 -19.65 20.53
C ASN A 4 -13.55 -20.93 20.90
N ASP A 5 -14.25 -21.54 19.94
CA ASP A 5 -15.04 -22.76 20.14
C ASP A 5 -14.11 -23.90 20.57
N TYR A 6 -13.02 -24.12 19.82
CA TYR A 6 -11.98 -25.10 20.16
C TYR A 6 -11.32 -24.83 21.53
N MET A 7 -11.20 -23.56 21.93
CA MET A 7 -10.69 -23.21 23.26
C MET A 7 -11.71 -23.50 24.38
N GLN A 8 -13.00 -23.38 24.11
CA GLN A 8 -14.06 -23.80 25.03
C GLN A 8 -14.10 -25.33 25.16
N ASP A 9 -14.01 -26.06 24.06
CA ASP A 9 -13.91 -27.53 24.04
C ASP A 9 -12.66 -28.03 24.80
N TRP A 10 -11.55 -27.30 24.74
CA TRP A 10 -10.31 -27.66 25.44
C TRP A 10 -10.32 -27.34 26.94
N LEU A 11 -11.07 -26.34 27.40
CA LEU A 11 -11.03 -25.91 28.81
C LEU A 11 -11.36 -27.02 29.83
N PRO A 12 -12.37 -27.90 29.60
CA PRO A 12 -12.59 -29.09 30.42
C PRO A 12 -11.45 -30.12 30.35
N LEU A 13 -10.80 -30.25 29.19
CA LEU A 13 -9.71 -31.22 28.95
C LEU A 13 -8.38 -30.79 29.58
N ARG A 14 -8.19 -29.50 29.85
CA ARG A 14 -6.95 -28.89 30.36
C ARG A 14 -6.32 -29.64 31.54
N SER A 15 -7.11 -30.07 32.53
CA SER A 15 -6.59 -30.75 33.72
C SER A 15 -6.01 -32.14 33.37
N LYS A 16 -6.69 -32.90 32.52
CA LYS A 16 -6.23 -34.20 32.00
C LYS A 16 -5.00 -34.05 31.09
N TYR A 17 -4.94 -32.97 30.33
CA TYR A 17 -3.77 -32.67 29.48
C TYR A 17 -2.55 -32.30 30.34
N LEU A 18 -2.74 -31.58 31.44
CA LEU A 18 -1.66 -31.26 32.39
C LEU A 18 -1.12 -32.53 33.07
N GLU A 19 -2.01 -33.42 33.51
CA GLU A 19 -1.66 -34.74 34.07
C GLU A 19 -0.79 -35.55 33.10
N ILE A 20 -1.27 -35.78 31.87
CA ILE A 20 -0.54 -36.53 30.83
C ILE A 20 0.82 -35.89 30.46
N VAL A 21 0.94 -34.56 30.56
CA VAL A 21 2.22 -33.85 30.34
C VAL A 21 3.16 -34.05 31.53
N LEU A 22 2.67 -34.06 32.76
CA LEU A 22 3.46 -34.33 33.97
C LEU A 22 3.88 -35.81 34.08
N ASP A 23 3.01 -36.75 33.69
CA ASP A 23 3.32 -38.19 33.59
C ASP A 23 4.52 -38.45 32.69
N SER A 24 4.77 -37.57 31.73
CA SER A 24 5.96 -37.67 30.87
C SER A 24 7.28 -37.42 31.61
N GLN A 25 7.26 -36.98 32.87
CA GLN A 25 8.43 -36.80 33.73
C GLN A 25 8.63 -37.91 34.77
N GLN A 26 7.77 -38.94 34.77
CA GLN A 26 7.84 -40.06 35.72
C GLN A 26 9.18 -40.83 35.65
N GLN A 27 9.44 -41.62 36.69
CA GLN A 27 10.57 -42.55 36.75
C GLN A 27 10.54 -43.53 35.56
N PRO A 28 11.67 -43.81 34.91
CA PRO A 28 11.72 -44.83 33.86
C PRO A 28 11.39 -46.24 34.40
N PRO A 29 10.88 -47.15 33.56
CA PRO A 29 10.80 -48.57 33.90
C PRO A 29 12.18 -49.17 34.19
N GLU A 30 12.22 -50.33 34.83
CA GLU A 30 13.46 -50.91 35.35
C GLU A 30 14.39 -51.45 34.23
N SER A 31 13.83 -52.10 33.20
CA SER A 31 14.56 -52.84 32.18
C SER A 31 14.55 -52.15 30.80
N CYS A 32 15.73 -52.05 30.17
CA CYS A 32 15.92 -51.41 28.86
C CYS A 32 14.96 -51.97 27.80
N HIS A 33 14.20 -51.10 27.12
CA HIS A 33 13.21 -51.49 26.09
C HIS A 33 13.81 -52.26 24.89
N ASN A 34 15.14 -52.27 24.71
CA ASN A 34 15.82 -52.87 23.56
C ASN A 34 16.68 -54.09 23.91
N CYS A 35 17.12 -54.27 25.16
CA CYS A 35 17.92 -55.44 25.54
C CYS A 35 17.43 -56.16 26.79
N HIS A 36 16.54 -55.54 27.58
CA HIS A 36 15.95 -56.03 28.83
C HIS A 36 16.95 -56.34 29.98
N ASP A 37 18.20 -56.69 29.68
CA ASP A 37 19.26 -57.07 30.64
C ASP A 37 19.82 -55.91 31.50
N HIS A 38 19.62 -54.66 31.07
CA HIS A 38 20.30 -53.49 31.65
C HIS A 38 19.32 -52.45 32.16
N THR A 39 19.67 -51.78 33.26
CA THR A 39 18.90 -50.67 33.81
C THR A 39 18.74 -49.52 32.83
N ILE A 40 17.52 -48.97 32.76
CA ILE A 40 17.28 -47.74 32.01
C ILE A 40 18.01 -46.59 32.68
N THR A 41 18.61 -45.76 31.84
CA THR A 41 19.28 -44.51 32.26
C THR A 41 18.96 -43.36 31.32
N TYR A 42 18.55 -43.62 30.07
CA TYR A 42 18.41 -42.58 29.04
C TYR A 42 17.07 -42.65 28.31
N ARG A 43 16.61 -41.49 27.85
CA ARG A 43 15.51 -41.34 26.88
C ARG A 43 15.91 -40.39 25.76
N CYS A 44 15.30 -40.54 24.60
CA CYS A 44 15.45 -39.60 23.48
C CYS A 44 14.23 -38.69 23.38
N LEU A 45 14.47 -37.39 23.20
CA LEU A 45 13.43 -36.37 22.99
C LEU A 45 13.07 -36.19 21.50
N THR A 46 13.87 -36.74 20.59
CA THR A 46 13.73 -36.55 19.13
C THR A 46 13.18 -37.78 18.40
N CYS A 47 13.25 -38.98 18.99
CA CYS A 47 12.70 -40.20 18.39
C CYS A 47 11.18 -40.28 18.56
N CYS A 48 10.46 -40.63 17.49
CA CYS A 48 8.98 -40.71 17.47
C CYS A 48 8.40 -41.70 18.50
N LEU A 49 9.16 -42.72 18.87
CA LEU A 49 8.84 -43.63 19.98
C LEU A 49 9.65 -43.20 21.21
N LYS A 50 8.97 -42.75 22.27
CA LYS A 50 9.55 -42.44 23.59
C LYS A 50 10.08 -43.75 24.22
N THR A 51 11.29 -44.12 23.82
CA THR A 51 11.95 -45.37 24.19
C THR A 51 12.91 -45.14 25.35
N TYR A 52 12.77 -45.97 26.36
CA TYR A 52 13.58 -45.93 27.57
C TYR A 52 14.70 -46.96 27.47
N LEU A 53 15.95 -46.49 27.50
CA LEU A 53 17.13 -47.25 27.08
C LEU A 53 18.26 -47.21 28.12
N CYS A 54 19.07 -48.26 28.15
CA CYS A 54 20.37 -48.20 28.81
C CYS A 54 21.38 -47.41 27.96
N TRP A 55 22.48 -46.96 28.59
CA TRP A 55 23.53 -46.17 27.95
C TRP A 55 24.06 -46.78 26.63
N ALA A 56 24.20 -48.11 26.58
CA ALA A 56 24.75 -48.83 25.43
C ALA A 56 23.77 -48.88 24.25
N CYS A 57 22.51 -49.26 24.49
CA CYS A 57 21.47 -49.26 23.45
C CYS A 57 21.17 -47.85 22.93
N CYS A 58 21.13 -46.86 23.82
CA CYS A 58 20.97 -45.45 23.43
C CYS A 58 22.15 -44.95 22.57
N GLY A 59 23.38 -45.36 22.89
CA GLY A 59 24.57 -45.04 22.10
C GLY A 59 24.63 -45.75 20.75
N GLU A 60 24.16 -46.99 20.66
CA GLU A 60 24.11 -47.77 19.41
C GLU A 60 23.05 -47.21 18.43
N LEU A 61 21.83 -46.96 18.92
CA LEU A 61 20.71 -46.42 18.15
C LEU A 61 21.06 -45.07 17.49
N HIS A 62 21.73 -44.18 18.22
CA HIS A 62 22.02 -42.82 17.77
C HIS A 62 23.30 -42.67 16.93
N LYS A 63 23.96 -43.76 16.53
CA LYS A 63 25.12 -43.69 15.61
C LYS A 63 24.79 -43.04 14.26
N GLN A 64 23.58 -43.30 13.75
CA GLN A 64 23.09 -42.68 12.51
C GLN A 64 22.35 -41.35 12.76
N HIS A 65 22.02 -41.06 14.03
CA HIS A 65 21.29 -39.87 14.47
C HIS A 65 22.07 -39.08 15.54
N PRO A 66 23.32 -38.65 15.26
CA PRO A 66 24.25 -38.14 16.27
C PRO A 66 23.87 -36.75 16.85
N LEU A 67 22.81 -36.12 16.33
CA LEU A 67 22.33 -34.79 16.71
C LEU A 67 20.99 -34.80 17.46
N HIS A 68 20.45 -35.99 17.78
CA HIS A 68 19.24 -36.09 18.62
C HIS A 68 19.49 -35.59 20.04
N ARG A 69 18.44 -35.03 20.66
CA ARG A 69 18.47 -34.62 22.07
C ARG A 69 18.12 -35.83 22.95
N ILE A 70 18.92 -36.06 23.99
CA ILE A 70 18.70 -37.12 24.98
C ILE A 70 18.70 -36.53 26.39
N GLU A 71 18.06 -37.24 27.31
CA GLU A 71 18.07 -36.95 28.74
C GLU A 71 18.50 -38.19 29.53
N LEU A 72 18.99 -37.95 30.73
CA LEU A 72 19.53 -38.92 31.67
C LEU A 72 18.71 -38.87 32.96
N TRP A 73 18.26 -40.04 33.43
CA TRP A 73 17.64 -40.16 34.76
C TRP A 73 18.72 -40.10 35.83
N THR A 74 18.64 -39.12 36.73
CA THR A 74 19.60 -38.92 37.84
C THR A 74 19.39 -39.89 39.01
N GLY A 75 18.28 -40.64 38.99
CA GLY A 75 17.73 -41.34 40.15
C GLY A 75 16.49 -40.67 40.73
N SER A 76 16.28 -39.37 40.48
CA SER A 76 15.11 -38.61 40.98
C SER A 76 14.40 -37.74 39.94
N HIS A 77 15.08 -37.35 38.86
CA HIS A 77 14.52 -36.52 37.79
C HIS A 77 15.30 -36.70 36.48
N TRP A 78 14.79 -36.14 35.40
CA TRP A 78 15.45 -36.11 34.09
C TRP A 78 16.33 -34.86 33.94
N GLU A 79 17.60 -35.06 33.55
CA GLU A 79 18.55 -33.99 33.20
C GLU A 79 18.95 -34.05 31.71
N PRO A 80 19.26 -32.90 31.07
CA PRO A 80 19.85 -32.88 29.73
C PRO A 80 21.12 -33.74 29.62
N SER A 81 21.27 -34.49 28.54
CA SER A 81 22.47 -35.29 28.29
C SER A 81 22.89 -35.28 26.82
N TRP A 82 24.02 -35.91 26.53
CA TRP A 82 24.80 -35.63 25.33
C TRP A 82 25.36 -36.90 24.69
N LEU A 83 25.09 -37.09 23.40
CA LEU A 83 25.41 -38.34 22.69
C LEU A 83 26.92 -38.66 22.65
N TRP A 84 27.81 -37.66 22.70
CA TRP A 84 29.26 -37.88 22.84
C TRP A 84 29.60 -38.66 24.12
N ARG A 85 28.83 -38.49 25.21
CA ARG A 85 29.01 -39.20 26.48
C ARG A 85 28.71 -40.69 26.34
N LEU A 86 27.87 -41.08 25.39
CA LEU A 86 27.59 -42.48 25.04
C LEU A 86 28.62 -43.08 24.04
N GLY A 87 29.61 -42.30 23.61
CA GLY A 87 30.60 -42.70 22.61
C GLY A 87 30.14 -42.53 21.16
N VAL A 88 29.04 -41.81 20.91
CA VAL A 88 28.61 -41.45 19.56
C VAL A 88 29.61 -40.48 18.93
N CYS A 89 29.93 -40.71 17.65
CA CYS A 89 30.85 -39.91 16.86
C CYS A 89 30.32 -39.75 15.43
N VAL A 90 30.65 -38.64 14.78
CA VAL A 90 30.34 -38.45 13.35
C VAL A 90 31.47 -39.07 12.54
N VAL A 91 31.14 -39.92 11.57
CA VAL A 91 32.13 -40.65 10.75
C VAL A 91 32.07 -40.13 9.33
N LEU A 92 33.21 -39.65 8.81
CA LEU A 92 33.30 -39.05 7.48
C LEU A 92 33.80 -40.05 6.43
N GLY A 93 33.16 -40.02 5.26
CA GLY A 93 33.42 -40.96 4.17
C GLY A 93 32.77 -42.34 4.39
N HIS A 94 33.09 -43.29 3.49
CA HIS A 94 32.73 -44.71 3.59
C HIS A 94 31.25 -45.02 3.94
N GLN A 95 30.30 -44.17 3.53
CA GLN A 95 28.87 -44.32 3.86
C GLN A 95 28.63 -44.45 5.38
N GLY A 96 29.34 -43.65 6.20
CA GLY A 96 29.23 -43.67 7.67
C GLY A 96 29.97 -44.82 8.37
N ARG A 97 30.60 -45.74 7.63
CA ARG A 97 31.44 -46.80 8.20
C ARG A 97 32.80 -46.22 8.63
N ARG A 98 33.33 -46.66 9.78
CA ARG A 98 34.63 -46.16 10.28
C ARG A 98 35.74 -46.44 9.25
N CYS A 99 36.49 -45.40 8.88
CA CYS A 99 37.62 -45.54 7.96
C CYS A 99 38.62 -46.60 8.47
N PRO A 100 39.01 -47.61 7.68
CA PRO A 100 39.95 -48.66 8.11
C PRO A 100 41.35 -48.15 8.49
N ARG A 101 41.69 -46.90 8.10
CA ARG A 101 42.96 -46.23 8.45
C ARG A 101 42.80 -45.12 9.50
N ALA A 102 41.60 -44.91 10.05
CA ALA A 102 41.45 -44.09 11.25
C ALA A 102 41.95 -44.88 12.47
N PRO A 103 42.56 -44.23 13.48
CA PRO A 103 43.06 -44.92 14.67
C PRO A 103 41.99 -45.81 15.31
N PHE A 104 42.30 -47.10 15.50
CA PHE A 104 41.40 -48.03 16.17
C PHE A 104 41.43 -47.79 17.69
N LYS A 105 40.26 -47.84 18.33
CA LYS A 105 40.11 -47.79 19.79
C LYS A 105 38.94 -48.67 20.23
N SER A 106 39.03 -49.18 21.45
CA SER A 106 38.02 -50.05 22.07
C SER A 106 36.64 -49.38 22.15
N LYS A 107 35.57 -50.20 22.17
CA LYS A 107 34.27 -49.76 22.68
C LYS A 107 34.42 -49.41 24.17
N ARG A 108 33.60 -48.49 24.68
CA ARG A 108 33.45 -48.32 26.14
C ARG A 108 32.98 -49.64 26.75
N THR A 109 33.55 -49.99 27.90
CA THR A 109 33.23 -51.20 28.66
C THR A 109 32.34 -50.94 29.88
N SER A 110 32.09 -49.67 30.21
CA SER A 110 31.29 -49.23 31.36
C SER A 110 30.43 -48.02 31.03
N ALA A 111 29.42 -47.78 31.87
CA ALA A 111 28.54 -46.62 31.77
C ALA A 111 29.32 -45.29 31.96
N PRO A 112 28.85 -44.18 31.38
CA PRO A 112 29.42 -42.86 31.63
C PRO A 112 29.20 -42.42 33.08
N LEU A 113 30.18 -41.73 33.68
CA LEU A 113 29.95 -41.03 34.95
C LEU A 113 28.95 -39.87 34.75
N LEU A 114 28.19 -39.57 35.81
CA LEU A 114 27.34 -38.38 35.91
C LEU A 114 28.18 -37.08 35.87
N PRO A 115 27.59 -35.92 35.54
CA PRO A 115 28.27 -34.65 35.72
C PRO A 115 28.53 -34.37 37.21
N PRO A 116 29.45 -33.46 37.55
CA PRO A 116 29.44 -32.82 38.87
C PRO A 116 28.09 -32.10 39.08
N PRO A 117 27.45 -32.19 40.26
CA PRO A 117 26.13 -31.57 40.50
C PRO A 117 26.03 -30.05 40.27
N ASN A 118 27.18 -29.36 40.20
CA ASN A 118 27.27 -27.92 39.99
C ASN A 118 27.61 -27.53 38.52
N ASP A 119 27.63 -28.49 37.58
CA ASP A 119 27.92 -28.24 36.17
C ASP A 119 26.69 -27.74 35.40
N THR A 120 26.57 -26.41 35.27
CA THR A 120 25.51 -25.74 34.49
C THR A 120 25.56 -25.99 32.97
N THR A 121 26.50 -26.82 32.50
CA THR A 121 26.55 -27.33 31.12
C THR A 121 25.99 -28.75 30.96
N TYR A 122 25.71 -29.47 32.05
CA TYR A 122 25.28 -30.88 32.06
C TYR A 122 26.25 -31.84 31.29
N GLY A 123 27.54 -31.52 31.26
CA GLY A 123 28.55 -32.21 30.46
C GLY A 123 28.41 -31.98 28.96
N SER A 124 28.12 -30.74 28.53
CA SER A 124 27.82 -30.44 27.12
C SER A 124 28.97 -30.67 26.14
N SER A 125 30.21 -30.64 26.61
CA SER A 125 31.43 -30.89 25.84
C SER A 125 32.32 -31.91 26.56
N PRO A 126 33.04 -32.78 25.85
CA PRO A 126 34.19 -33.47 26.43
C PRO A 126 35.29 -32.47 26.83
N GLU A 127 36.16 -32.91 27.73
CA GLU A 127 37.34 -32.16 28.12
C GLU A 127 38.36 -32.07 26.95
N GLY A 128 38.85 -30.85 26.70
CA GLY A 128 39.82 -30.58 25.64
C GLY A 128 39.24 -30.65 24.21
N ARG A 129 40.13 -30.61 23.22
CA ARG A 129 39.76 -30.52 21.79
C ARG A 129 39.77 -31.85 21.04
N LYS A 130 40.15 -32.94 21.69
CA LYS A 130 40.23 -34.27 21.10
C LYS A 130 39.69 -35.33 22.05
N LEU A 131 38.61 -35.99 21.65
CA LEU A 131 38.10 -37.18 22.32
C LEU A 131 38.56 -38.41 21.53
N ASP A 132 39.23 -39.33 22.21
CA ASP A 132 39.78 -40.54 21.61
C ASP A 132 40.71 -40.33 20.39
N GLY A 133 41.39 -39.18 20.36
CA GLY A 133 42.30 -38.79 19.27
C GLY A 133 41.62 -38.09 18.09
N ASN A 134 40.28 -38.14 18.03
CA ASN A 134 39.46 -37.49 17.01
C ASN A 134 39.17 -36.04 17.43
N SER A 135 39.15 -35.10 16.48
CA SER A 135 38.83 -33.70 16.77
C SER A 135 37.37 -33.56 17.21
N VAL A 136 37.13 -32.82 18.29
CA VAL A 136 35.78 -32.45 18.73
C VAL A 136 35.38 -31.15 18.06
N LEU A 137 34.24 -31.14 17.38
CA LEU A 137 33.70 -29.97 16.70
C LEU A 137 32.45 -29.47 17.42
N VAL A 138 32.26 -28.15 17.45
CA VAL A 138 31.00 -27.50 17.78
C VAL A 138 30.09 -27.63 16.57
N VAL A 139 29.00 -28.38 16.68
CA VAL A 139 27.97 -28.49 15.64
C VAL A 139 26.80 -27.62 16.03
N ILE A 140 26.39 -26.69 15.17
CA ILE A 140 25.14 -25.97 15.31
C ILE A 140 24.12 -26.61 14.36
N HIS A 141 22.96 -26.98 14.91
CA HIS A 141 21.85 -27.67 14.25
C HIS A 141 20.52 -27.00 14.63
N THR A 142 19.42 -27.40 14.01
CA THR A 142 18.08 -26.81 14.20
C THR A 142 17.56 -26.96 15.64
N ASN A 143 17.89 -28.06 16.30
CA ASN A 143 17.63 -28.28 17.73
C ASN A 143 18.75 -27.76 18.67
N GLY A 144 19.58 -26.81 18.21
CA GLY A 144 20.60 -26.11 19.02
C GLY A 144 22.05 -26.55 18.78
N VAL A 145 22.91 -26.30 19.76
CA VAL A 145 24.36 -26.55 19.71
C VAL A 145 24.71 -27.93 20.30
N HIS A 146 25.69 -28.60 19.72
CA HIS A 146 26.25 -29.90 20.13
C HIS A 146 27.77 -29.89 20.10
N HIS A 147 28.39 -30.80 20.86
CA HIS A 147 29.81 -31.12 20.74
C HIS A 147 29.96 -32.61 20.41
N LEU A 148 30.64 -32.91 19.30
CA LEU A 148 30.79 -34.29 18.82
C LEU A 148 32.23 -34.53 18.31
N PRO A 149 32.82 -35.71 18.57
CA PRO A 149 34.05 -36.14 17.91
C PRO A 149 33.78 -36.52 16.45
N PHE A 150 34.63 -36.05 15.53
CA PHE A 150 34.59 -36.34 14.10
C PHE A 150 35.74 -37.26 13.69
N VAL A 151 35.41 -38.46 13.21
CA VAL A 151 36.35 -39.45 12.66
C VAL A 151 36.52 -39.18 11.17
N LYS A 152 37.61 -38.52 10.78
CA LYS A 152 37.91 -38.25 9.36
C LYS A 152 38.32 -39.50 8.59
N CYS A 153 38.15 -39.49 7.28
CA CYS A 153 38.76 -40.46 6.38
C CYS A 153 40.28 -40.21 6.29
N CYS A 154 41.06 -41.30 6.36
CA CYS A 154 42.53 -41.34 6.28
C CYS A 154 43.04 -42.26 5.15
N CYS A 155 42.22 -42.53 4.13
CA CYS A 155 42.65 -43.26 2.94
C CYS A 155 43.60 -42.43 2.06
N MET A 156 44.39 -43.10 1.21
CA MET A 156 45.11 -42.43 0.13
C MET A 156 44.09 -41.76 -0.80
N GLY A 157 44.35 -40.52 -1.20
CA GLY A 157 43.41 -39.74 -2.01
C GLY A 157 42.16 -39.23 -1.27
N ALA A 158 42.10 -39.34 0.07
CA ALA A 158 41.03 -38.70 0.83
C ALA A 158 41.14 -37.17 0.76
N GLU A 159 40.01 -36.51 0.49
CA GLU A 159 39.90 -35.05 0.40
C GLU A 159 40.21 -34.36 1.74
N GLU A 160 40.43 -33.05 1.73
CA GLU A 160 40.59 -32.27 2.95
C GLU A 160 39.36 -32.35 3.87
N LEU A 161 39.59 -32.19 5.19
CA LEU A 161 38.54 -32.28 6.21
C LEU A 161 37.34 -31.37 5.91
N HIS A 162 37.58 -30.16 5.42
CA HIS A 162 36.51 -29.20 5.13
C HIS A 162 35.61 -29.65 3.96
N ILE A 163 36.14 -30.39 2.98
CA ILE A 163 35.36 -31.02 1.90
C ILE A 163 34.64 -32.28 2.40
N GLN A 164 35.32 -33.11 3.20
CA GLN A 164 34.70 -34.29 3.82
C GLN A 164 33.48 -33.91 4.70
N LEU A 165 33.54 -32.77 5.38
CA LEU A 165 32.44 -32.20 6.15
C LEU A 165 31.29 -31.74 5.25
N LEU A 166 31.58 -31.00 4.16
CA LEU A 166 30.56 -30.57 3.20
C LEU A 166 29.83 -31.77 2.57
N ARG A 167 30.55 -32.83 2.19
CA ARG A 167 29.94 -34.09 1.69
C ARG A 167 29.09 -34.83 2.72
N ALA A 168 29.25 -34.52 4.00
CA ALA A 168 28.47 -35.07 5.11
C ALA A 168 27.37 -34.12 5.61
N GLY A 169 27.08 -33.02 4.89
CA GLY A 169 26.02 -32.06 5.25
C GLY A 169 26.42 -30.99 6.29
N PHE A 170 27.71 -30.90 6.61
CA PHE A 170 28.26 -29.97 7.61
C PHE A 170 29.05 -28.84 6.93
N TYR A 171 28.51 -27.63 6.92
CA TYR A 171 29.21 -26.45 6.42
C TYR A 171 30.29 -25.99 7.42
N PRO A 172 31.57 -25.94 7.04
CA PRO A 172 32.66 -25.56 7.92
C PRO A 172 32.73 -24.04 8.12
N ALA A 173 32.81 -23.57 9.37
CA ALA A 173 32.96 -22.14 9.66
C ALA A 173 34.32 -21.56 9.19
N THR A 174 35.32 -22.42 9.02
CA THR A 174 36.71 -22.14 8.59
C THR A 174 37.26 -23.39 7.88
N SER A 175 38.01 -23.21 6.79
CA SER A 175 38.56 -24.32 5.99
C SER A 175 39.87 -24.90 6.55
N THR A 176 40.75 -24.07 7.11
CA THR A 176 42.11 -24.44 7.54
C THR A 176 42.14 -25.18 8.88
N GLU A 177 41.55 -24.60 9.92
CA GLU A 177 41.29 -25.28 11.21
C GLU A 177 39.80 -25.19 11.54
N THR A 178 39.02 -26.13 11.01
CA THR A 178 37.60 -26.23 11.33
C THR A 178 37.42 -26.68 12.78
N ARG A 179 36.84 -25.81 13.63
CA ARG A 179 36.41 -26.14 15.00
C ARG A 179 34.88 -26.06 15.18
N THR A 180 34.20 -25.43 14.23
CA THR A 180 32.77 -25.12 14.26
C THR A 180 32.17 -25.47 12.91
N VAL A 181 31.02 -26.14 12.90
CA VAL A 181 30.27 -26.51 11.69
C VAL A 181 28.77 -26.24 11.86
N PHE A 182 28.09 -25.96 10.76
CA PHE A 182 26.64 -25.73 10.71
C PHE A 182 26.00 -26.80 9.81
N THR A 183 24.93 -27.47 10.23
CA THR A 183 24.20 -28.39 9.34
C THR A 183 23.51 -27.62 8.21
N PHE A 184 23.49 -28.14 6.98
CA PHE A 184 22.82 -27.47 5.85
C PHE A 184 21.34 -27.15 6.14
N GLU A 185 20.63 -28.06 6.81
CA GLU A 185 19.26 -27.87 7.30
C GLU A 185 19.10 -26.61 8.16
N LEU A 186 20.06 -26.33 9.05
CA LEU A 186 20.05 -25.11 9.87
C LEU A 186 20.28 -23.86 9.03
N LEU A 187 21.12 -23.93 8.00
CA LEU A 187 21.41 -22.79 7.14
C LEU A 187 20.24 -22.46 6.20
N ASP A 188 19.49 -23.47 5.78
CA ASP A 188 18.23 -23.29 5.06
C ASP A 188 17.11 -22.77 5.99
N LEU A 189 16.97 -23.30 7.21
CA LEU A 189 16.07 -22.73 8.23
C LEU A 189 16.42 -21.27 8.56
N TYR A 190 17.71 -20.97 8.74
CA TYR A 190 18.20 -19.62 8.98
C TYR A 190 17.90 -18.68 7.82
N LEU A 191 18.11 -19.12 6.57
CA LEU A 191 17.78 -18.34 5.40
C LEU A 191 16.26 -18.03 5.37
N ALA A 192 15.41 -19.04 5.56
CA ALA A 192 13.97 -18.89 5.63
C ALA A 192 13.54 -17.91 6.75
N GLU A 193 14.04 -18.03 7.98
CA GLU A 193 13.72 -17.11 9.08
C GLU A 193 14.24 -15.67 8.85
N THR A 194 15.29 -15.47 8.04
CA THR A 194 15.74 -14.12 7.64
C THR A 194 14.91 -13.48 6.52
N LEU A 195 14.15 -14.27 5.75
CA LEU A 195 13.29 -13.79 4.65
C LEU A 195 11.83 -13.68 5.08
N GLU A 196 11.28 -14.70 5.75
CA GLU A 196 9.87 -14.76 6.15
C GLU A 196 9.61 -14.02 7.47
N CYS A 197 10.45 -14.25 8.48
CA CYS A 197 10.28 -13.68 9.83
C CYS A 197 11.17 -12.45 10.07
N HIS A 198 11.91 -12.00 9.05
CA HIS A 198 12.95 -10.95 9.10
C HIS A 198 13.88 -11.04 10.34
N THR A 199 14.15 -12.26 10.82
CA THR A 199 14.73 -12.49 12.14
C THR A 199 16.20 -12.07 12.19
N ALA A 200 16.52 -11.13 13.09
CA ALA A 200 17.90 -10.73 13.33
C ALA A 200 18.75 -11.91 13.82
N THR A 201 19.96 -12.07 13.26
CA THR A 201 20.86 -13.21 13.54
C THR A 201 21.16 -13.41 15.02
N HIS A 202 21.15 -12.35 15.82
CA HIS A 202 21.32 -12.42 17.28
C HIS A 202 20.11 -13.09 17.96
N SER A 203 18.89 -12.75 17.55
CA SER A 203 17.65 -13.36 18.07
C SER A 203 17.58 -14.84 17.68
N PHE A 204 17.94 -15.17 16.43
CA PHE A 204 18.04 -16.55 15.96
C PHE A 204 19.07 -17.36 16.78
N TYR A 205 20.28 -16.83 17.00
CA TYR A 205 21.28 -17.53 17.80
C TYR A 205 20.89 -17.63 19.29
N SER A 206 20.22 -16.61 19.84
CA SER A 206 19.67 -16.64 21.21
C SER A 206 18.61 -17.75 21.38
N LYS A 207 17.73 -17.92 20.38
CA LYS A 207 16.78 -19.05 20.30
C LYS A 207 17.50 -20.39 20.36
N LEU A 208 18.55 -20.58 19.55
CA LEU A 208 19.36 -21.80 19.55
C LEU A 208 20.01 -22.07 20.92
N ARG A 209 20.49 -21.05 21.63
CA ARG A 209 21.04 -21.20 22.99
C ARG A 209 19.97 -21.69 23.98
N ARG A 210 18.77 -21.11 23.97
CA ARG A 210 17.64 -21.58 24.81
C ARG A 210 17.23 -23.02 24.48
N LEU A 211 17.14 -23.38 23.20
CA LEU A 211 16.86 -24.75 22.74
C LEU A 211 17.96 -25.76 23.09
N THR A 212 19.15 -25.29 23.45
CA THR A 212 20.29 -26.13 23.86
C THR A 212 20.32 -26.35 25.38
N ASN A 213 20.01 -25.31 26.15
CA ASN A 213 19.96 -25.33 27.61
C ASN A 213 19.04 -24.19 28.05
N GLU A 214 17.83 -24.50 28.49
CA GLU A 214 16.84 -23.48 28.87
C GLU A 214 17.18 -22.80 30.21
N SER A 215 17.61 -23.59 31.20
CA SER A 215 17.98 -23.12 32.54
C SER A 215 19.21 -22.19 32.51
N PHE A 216 20.20 -22.52 31.66
CA PHE A 216 21.47 -21.80 31.57
C PHE A 216 21.89 -21.53 30.11
N PRO A 217 21.15 -20.69 29.34
CA PRO A 217 21.49 -20.41 27.93
C PRO A 217 22.87 -19.73 27.79
N SER A 218 23.33 -19.07 28.86
CA SER A 218 24.65 -18.46 29.00
C SER A 218 25.81 -19.47 28.95
N SER A 219 25.61 -20.72 29.38
CA SER A 219 26.65 -21.76 29.37
C SER A 219 26.91 -22.34 27.98
N VAL A 220 25.95 -22.18 27.06
CA VAL A 220 26.08 -22.57 25.65
C VAL A 220 27.06 -21.64 24.92
N PRO A 221 28.05 -22.16 24.15
CA PRO A 221 29.01 -21.31 23.44
C PRO A 221 28.37 -20.34 22.45
N ASP A 222 28.88 -19.11 22.37
CA ASP A 222 28.47 -18.15 21.33
C ASP A 222 29.20 -18.42 20.00
N ARG A 223 28.43 -18.52 18.91
CA ARG A 223 28.88 -18.64 17.51
C ARG A 223 28.15 -17.68 16.56
N TYR A 224 27.56 -16.60 17.10
CA TYR A 224 26.87 -15.55 16.34
C TYR A 224 27.72 -14.97 15.19
N ARG A 225 29.02 -14.72 15.43
CA ARG A 225 29.95 -14.15 14.44
C ARG A 225 30.26 -15.13 13.30
N GLU A 226 30.37 -16.41 13.62
CA GLU A 226 30.53 -17.49 12.66
C GLU A 226 29.26 -17.70 11.84
N LEU A 227 28.07 -17.65 12.46
CA LEU A 227 26.78 -17.74 11.77
C LEU A 227 26.56 -16.56 10.81
N LEU A 228 26.90 -15.33 11.21
CA LEU A 228 26.87 -14.16 10.31
C LEU A 228 27.69 -14.38 9.04
N ARG A 229 28.91 -14.92 9.17
CA ARG A 229 29.78 -15.19 8.00
C ARG A 229 29.25 -16.32 7.14
N VAL A 230 28.88 -17.45 7.74
CA VAL A 230 28.41 -18.64 7.02
C VAL A 230 27.04 -18.38 6.37
N GLY A 231 26.15 -17.64 7.01
CA GLY A 231 24.85 -17.26 6.45
C GLY A 231 24.95 -16.42 5.18
N ARG A 232 25.90 -15.47 5.11
CA ARG A 232 26.21 -14.72 3.88
C ARG A 232 26.67 -15.63 2.75
N GLN A 233 27.62 -16.53 3.05
CA GLN A 233 28.16 -17.50 2.09
C GLN A 233 27.08 -18.46 1.59
N TRP A 234 26.26 -19.01 2.49
CA TRP A 234 25.18 -19.93 2.15
C TRP A 234 24.13 -19.28 1.25
N ARG A 235 23.66 -18.07 1.59
CA ARG A 235 22.73 -17.31 0.75
C ARG A 235 23.27 -17.13 -0.68
N ASN A 236 24.50 -16.65 -0.83
CA ASN A 236 25.11 -16.44 -2.14
C ASN A 236 25.25 -17.76 -2.93
N ILE A 237 25.61 -18.87 -2.28
CA ILE A 237 25.63 -20.21 -2.91
C ILE A 237 24.22 -20.63 -3.36
N LYS A 238 23.18 -20.42 -2.54
CA LYS A 238 21.79 -20.75 -2.88
C LYS A 238 21.27 -19.88 -4.04
N GLU A 239 21.62 -18.60 -4.08
CA GLU A 239 21.33 -17.69 -5.21
C GLU A 239 22.00 -18.16 -6.51
N LEU A 240 23.30 -18.46 -6.48
CA LEU A 240 24.06 -18.94 -7.65
C LEU A 240 23.57 -20.32 -8.16
N ILE A 241 23.04 -21.16 -7.28
CA ILE A 241 22.37 -22.42 -7.65
C ILE A 241 20.99 -22.12 -8.26
N PHE A 242 20.19 -21.26 -7.65
CA PHE A 242 18.83 -20.93 -8.10
C PHE A 242 18.80 -20.31 -9.51
N PHE A 243 19.76 -19.44 -9.84
CA PHE A 243 19.89 -18.82 -11.17
C PHE A 243 20.82 -19.60 -12.13
N GLY A 244 21.15 -20.86 -11.85
CA GLY A 244 21.86 -21.73 -12.80
C GLY A 244 23.35 -21.44 -13.02
N PHE A 245 23.95 -20.49 -12.29
CA PHE A 245 25.39 -20.21 -12.37
C PHE A 245 26.25 -21.39 -11.89
N ALA A 246 25.72 -22.23 -10.99
CA ALA A 246 26.33 -23.51 -10.63
C ALA A 246 26.41 -24.53 -11.79
N ASN A 247 25.56 -24.39 -12.82
CA ASN A 247 25.51 -25.27 -13.99
C ASN A 247 26.31 -24.72 -15.17
N THR A 248 26.07 -23.44 -15.51
CA THR A 248 26.79 -22.77 -16.60
C THR A 248 28.26 -22.53 -16.23
N GLY A 249 28.55 -22.26 -14.96
CA GLY A 249 29.85 -21.85 -14.46
C GLY A 249 30.32 -20.49 -14.99
N LYS A 250 29.38 -19.65 -15.41
CA LYS A 250 29.61 -18.22 -15.67
C LYS A 250 29.65 -17.45 -14.35
N THR A 251 30.20 -16.24 -14.36
CA THR A 251 29.96 -15.25 -13.30
C THR A 251 28.67 -14.51 -13.62
N ALA A 252 27.86 -14.18 -12.60
CA ALA A 252 26.65 -13.38 -12.80
C ALA A 252 26.97 -11.93 -13.21
N GLY A 253 26.26 -11.44 -14.23
CA GLY A 253 26.23 -10.05 -14.65
C GLY A 253 25.23 -9.21 -13.84
N GLU A 254 25.12 -7.94 -14.22
CA GLU A 254 24.25 -6.97 -13.54
C GLU A 254 22.76 -7.36 -13.67
N GLY A 255 22.08 -7.51 -12.54
CA GLY A 255 20.68 -7.93 -12.46
C GLY A 255 20.37 -9.41 -12.79
N GLU A 256 21.37 -10.27 -13.01
CA GLU A 256 21.14 -11.69 -13.35
C GLU A 256 20.79 -12.59 -12.14
N LEU A 257 20.98 -12.12 -10.90
CA LEU A 257 20.56 -12.78 -9.65
C LEU A 257 19.26 -12.20 -9.07
N ALA A 258 18.36 -11.71 -9.95
CA ALA A 258 17.11 -11.09 -9.55
C ALA A 258 15.96 -11.47 -10.50
N LEU A 259 14.84 -11.94 -9.93
CA LEU A 259 13.61 -12.17 -10.69
C LEU A 259 12.86 -10.87 -10.95
N PHE A 260 12.17 -10.78 -12.09
CA PHE A 260 11.29 -9.67 -12.44
C PHE A 260 9.88 -10.18 -12.82
N CYS A 261 8.89 -9.28 -12.82
CA CYS A 261 7.48 -9.61 -12.99
C CYS A 261 7.18 -10.45 -14.25
N ALA A 262 6.54 -11.60 -14.07
CA ALA A 262 6.09 -12.48 -15.15
C ALA A 262 5.06 -11.82 -16.10
N ALA A 263 4.17 -10.99 -15.55
CA ALA A 263 3.08 -10.34 -16.27
C ALA A 263 3.45 -8.97 -16.89
N CYS A 264 4.64 -8.43 -16.65
CA CYS A 264 5.08 -7.15 -17.25
C CYS A 264 5.69 -7.46 -18.64
N PRO A 265 5.34 -6.77 -19.73
CA PRO A 265 5.70 -7.17 -21.10
C PRO A 265 7.21 -7.02 -21.39
N GLN A 266 7.87 -8.08 -21.88
CA GLN A 266 9.33 -8.17 -22.01
C GLN A 266 9.78 -8.72 -23.38
N PRO A 267 10.27 -7.86 -24.29
CA PRO A 267 10.73 -8.25 -25.62
C PRO A 267 11.80 -9.36 -25.59
N GLY A 268 11.49 -10.52 -26.18
CA GLY A 268 12.37 -11.68 -26.24
C GLY A 268 12.35 -12.59 -25.00
N ILE A 269 11.45 -12.33 -24.02
CA ILE A 269 11.20 -13.20 -22.87
C ILE A 269 9.77 -13.75 -22.95
N ASN A 270 8.75 -12.88 -22.83
CA ASN A 270 7.34 -13.28 -22.75
C ASN A 270 6.43 -12.65 -23.83
N LEU A 271 7.02 -11.99 -24.83
CA LEU A 271 6.30 -11.42 -25.98
C LEU A 271 6.46 -12.32 -27.22
N PRO A 272 5.40 -12.47 -28.05
CA PRO A 272 5.48 -13.22 -29.31
C PRO A 272 6.49 -12.57 -30.26
N LYS A 273 7.14 -13.37 -31.12
CA LYS A 273 8.17 -12.86 -32.05
C LYS A 273 7.67 -11.73 -32.96
N SER A 274 6.38 -11.68 -33.27
CA SER A 274 5.73 -10.66 -34.11
C SER A 274 5.18 -9.43 -33.37
N TRP A 275 5.50 -9.24 -32.08
CA TRP A 275 4.89 -8.18 -31.24
C TRP A 275 5.03 -6.76 -31.82
N TRP A 276 6.08 -6.46 -32.58
CA TRP A 276 6.31 -5.15 -33.21
C TRP A 276 5.36 -4.84 -34.40
N SER A 277 4.68 -5.86 -34.93
CA SER A 277 3.72 -5.74 -36.05
C SER A 277 2.25 -5.80 -35.61
N ASP A 278 2.01 -5.95 -34.31
CA ASP A 278 0.68 -5.85 -33.70
C ASP A 278 0.13 -4.41 -33.85
N PRO A 279 -1.09 -4.20 -34.39
CA PRO A 279 -1.67 -2.86 -34.48
C PRO A 279 -1.89 -2.21 -33.09
N GLU A 280 -2.05 -3.00 -32.03
CA GLU A 280 -2.27 -2.53 -30.66
C GLU A 280 -0.97 -2.20 -29.91
N GLN A 281 -0.01 -1.52 -30.55
CA GLN A 281 1.31 -1.18 -29.94
C GLN A 281 1.24 -0.52 -28.55
N TRP A 282 0.08 0.06 -28.18
CA TRP A 282 -0.17 0.62 -26.86
C TRP A 282 -0.14 -0.41 -25.72
N VAL A 283 -0.50 -1.69 -25.94
CA VAL A 283 -0.55 -2.70 -24.86
C VAL A 283 0.82 -2.99 -24.27
N TYR A 284 1.88 -2.88 -25.08
CA TYR A 284 3.28 -3.10 -24.68
C TYR A 284 3.89 -1.92 -23.88
N THR A 285 3.06 -1.00 -23.38
CA THR A 285 3.49 0.13 -22.55
C THR A 285 4.06 -0.35 -21.22
N ARG A 286 5.32 -0.01 -20.92
CA ARG A 286 5.95 -0.33 -19.63
C ARG A 286 5.56 0.70 -18.58
N VAL A 287 4.63 0.32 -17.70
CA VAL A 287 4.17 1.14 -16.58
C VAL A 287 5.03 0.88 -15.35
N ASN A 288 5.79 1.89 -14.92
CA ASN A 288 6.67 1.85 -13.75
C ASN A 288 6.30 2.91 -12.73
N VAL A 289 6.60 2.63 -11.46
CA VAL A 289 6.62 3.61 -10.35
C VAL A 289 8.07 3.86 -9.91
N MET A 290 8.35 5.03 -9.34
CA MET A 290 9.58 5.35 -8.61
C MET A 290 9.25 6.08 -7.31
N ASP A 291 9.96 5.77 -6.22
CA ASP A 291 9.75 6.38 -4.89
C ASP A 291 10.98 6.20 -3.97
N GLY A 292 11.01 6.95 -2.86
CA GLY A 292 12.08 6.97 -1.85
C GLY A 292 11.64 6.50 -0.45
N ASN A 293 12.26 5.41 0.04
CA ASN A 293 12.04 4.87 1.38
C ASN A 293 13.07 5.39 2.40
N PHE A 294 12.62 6.22 3.34
CA PHE A 294 13.44 6.82 4.41
C PHE A 294 13.50 6.02 5.73
N VAL A 295 12.83 4.86 5.81
CA VAL A 295 12.93 3.94 6.97
C VAL A 295 14.19 3.07 6.86
N CYS A 296 14.57 2.70 5.63
CA CYS A 296 15.73 1.88 5.30
C CYS A 296 17.07 2.65 5.43
N ILE A 297 17.30 3.36 6.53
CA ILE A 297 18.58 4.03 6.84
C ILE A 297 19.72 3.02 7.04
N HIS A 298 20.97 3.48 6.91
CA HIS A 298 22.18 2.77 7.31
C HIS A 298 23.02 3.66 8.22
N ARG A 299 23.59 3.09 9.29
CA ARG A 299 24.42 3.81 10.26
C ARG A 299 25.89 3.69 9.89
N MET A 300 26.59 4.81 9.90
CA MET A 300 28.02 4.88 9.59
C MET A 300 28.84 4.11 10.64
N LEU A 301 29.35 2.93 10.28
CA LEU A 301 30.15 2.08 11.16
C LEU A 301 31.61 2.56 11.22
N LYS A 302 32.05 2.98 12.40
CA LYS A 302 33.45 3.41 12.62
C LYS A 302 34.43 2.28 12.32
N ASN A 303 35.49 2.60 11.59
CA ASN A 303 36.65 1.75 11.34
C ASN A 303 36.34 0.43 10.59
N GLN A 304 35.38 0.42 9.66
CA GLN A 304 35.01 -0.80 8.89
C GLN A 304 35.02 -0.64 7.36
N GLU A 305 35.46 0.50 6.81
CA GLU A 305 35.36 0.76 5.36
C GLU A 305 36.45 0.03 4.53
N GLY A 306 37.62 -0.25 5.11
CA GLY A 306 38.77 -0.84 4.39
C GLY A 306 38.66 -2.35 4.12
N ASP A 307 38.00 -3.11 4.99
CA ASP A 307 37.96 -4.59 4.94
C ASP A 307 36.63 -5.15 4.39
N LEU A 308 35.92 -4.37 3.55
CA LEU A 308 34.60 -4.74 3.04
C LEU A 308 34.68 -5.78 1.92
N VAL A 309 34.47 -7.06 2.26
CA VAL A 309 34.23 -8.13 1.29
C VAL A 309 32.77 -8.08 0.78
N TRP A 310 32.59 -7.88 -0.52
CA TRP A 310 31.31 -7.89 -1.24
C TRP A 310 31.14 -9.24 -1.97
N LEU A 311 30.01 -9.92 -1.78
CA LEU A 311 29.65 -11.13 -2.56
C LEU A 311 28.82 -10.81 -3.81
N LYS A 312 28.16 -9.64 -3.81
CA LYS A 312 27.47 -9.01 -4.94
C LYS A 312 27.92 -7.56 -5.00
N GLY A 313 28.98 -7.29 -5.77
CA GLY A 313 29.66 -6.00 -5.82
C GLY A 313 29.39 -5.20 -7.10
N ASN A 314 28.96 -5.89 -8.17
CA ASN A 314 28.84 -5.36 -9.52
C ASN A 314 27.41 -5.01 -9.90
N GLY A 315 26.44 -5.14 -8.98
CA GLY A 315 25.02 -4.86 -9.22
C GLY A 315 24.23 -6.10 -9.66
N GLU A 316 24.67 -7.28 -9.24
CA GLU A 316 24.18 -8.59 -9.69
C GLU A 316 22.70 -8.85 -9.32
N GLY A 317 22.12 -8.07 -8.40
CA GLY A 317 20.74 -8.21 -7.92
C GLY A 317 19.84 -7.00 -8.19
N PHE A 318 19.17 -6.51 -7.14
CA PHE A 318 18.31 -5.34 -7.18
C PHE A 318 19.07 -4.05 -6.87
N MET A 319 20.02 -4.13 -5.95
CA MET A 319 20.92 -3.03 -5.62
C MET A 319 21.84 -2.72 -6.81
N THR A 320 21.99 -1.43 -7.13
CA THR A 320 22.88 -0.96 -8.20
C THR A 320 24.34 -1.31 -7.95
N SER A 321 25.10 -1.46 -9.03
CA SER A 321 26.57 -1.56 -8.99
C SER A 321 27.18 -0.41 -8.21
N LYS A 322 27.93 -0.69 -7.13
CA LYS A 322 28.45 0.35 -6.22
C LYS A 322 29.44 1.27 -6.92
N GLY A 323 30.44 0.71 -7.61
CA GLY A 323 31.57 1.45 -8.17
C GLY A 323 31.13 2.55 -9.15
N PRO A 324 30.38 2.22 -10.22
CA PRO A 324 29.85 3.21 -11.15
C PRO A 324 28.92 4.24 -10.50
N TYR A 325 28.16 3.83 -9.47
CA TYR A 325 27.21 4.71 -8.79
C TYR A 325 27.88 5.73 -7.86
N ASP A 326 28.79 5.30 -6.99
CA ASP A 326 29.55 6.21 -6.12
C ASP A 326 30.38 7.19 -7.00
N ALA A 327 30.99 6.72 -8.10
CA ALA A 327 31.72 7.57 -9.05
C ALA A 327 30.82 8.59 -9.79
N TYR A 328 29.59 8.23 -10.15
CA TYR A 328 28.60 9.18 -10.65
C TYR A 328 28.27 10.24 -9.59
N LEU A 329 28.00 9.84 -8.35
CA LEU A 329 27.61 10.73 -7.26
C LEU A 329 28.70 11.72 -6.83
N GLU A 330 29.98 11.36 -6.99
CA GLU A 330 31.12 12.27 -6.77
C GLU A 330 31.18 13.41 -7.81
N ASN A 331 30.71 13.15 -9.04
CA ASN A 331 30.71 14.12 -10.15
C ASN A 331 29.33 14.80 -10.37
N ALA A 332 28.28 14.30 -9.72
CA ALA A 332 26.91 14.77 -9.87
C ALA A 332 26.65 16.12 -9.17
N VAL A 333 26.20 17.11 -9.93
CA VAL A 333 25.83 18.45 -9.44
C VAL A 333 24.34 18.50 -9.10
N GLU A 334 24.00 18.95 -7.89
CA GLU A 334 22.61 19.06 -7.44
C GLU A 334 21.99 20.43 -7.79
N ASP A 335 21.16 20.45 -8.84
CA ASP A 335 20.44 21.65 -9.27
C ASP A 335 19.26 21.97 -8.31
N LYS A 336 19.36 23.09 -7.58
CA LYS A 336 18.37 23.51 -6.57
C LYS A 336 17.16 24.21 -7.21
N GLU A 337 16.14 23.43 -7.54
CA GLU A 337 14.87 23.93 -8.09
C GLU A 337 13.89 24.43 -7.01
N VAL A 338 13.31 25.62 -7.21
CA VAL A 338 12.22 26.14 -6.36
C VAL A 338 10.87 25.63 -6.87
N SER A 339 10.11 24.99 -5.97
CA SER A 339 8.80 24.40 -6.30
C SER A 339 7.82 25.41 -6.89
N LYS A 340 7.19 25.03 -8.00
CA LYS A 340 6.06 25.74 -8.62
C LYS A 340 4.72 25.02 -8.35
N CYS A 341 4.64 24.26 -7.26
CA CYS A 341 3.47 23.49 -6.81
C CYS A 341 3.30 23.60 -5.28
N TYR A 342 2.07 23.43 -4.78
CA TYR A 342 1.74 23.69 -3.36
C TYR A 342 2.39 22.74 -2.35
N ASN A 343 2.68 21.49 -2.73
CA ASN A 343 3.19 20.50 -1.78
C ASN A 343 4.70 20.71 -1.50
N TYR A 344 5.00 21.36 -0.38
CA TYR A 344 6.35 21.78 0.00
C TYR A 344 7.17 20.68 0.71
N ARG A 345 6.52 19.70 1.36
CA ARG A 345 7.19 18.75 2.29
C ARG A 345 8.23 17.85 1.61
N ALA A 346 7.85 17.10 0.57
CA ALA A 346 8.75 16.23 -0.19
C ALA A 346 9.91 16.98 -0.89
N ILE A 347 9.87 18.32 -0.93
CA ILE A 347 10.92 19.17 -1.49
C ILE A 347 11.81 19.76 -0.38
N ALA A 348 11.25 20.00 0.82
CA ALA A 348 11.98 20.48 1.98
C ALA A 348 12.87 19.43 2.66
N ASP A 349 12.54 18.14 2.51
CA ASP A 349 13.30 17.04 3.12
C ASP A 349 14.47 16.52 2.27
N ARG A 350 14.53 16.88 0.97
CA ARG A 350 15.53 16.40 -0.02
C ARG A 350 17.00 16.53 0.40
N GLY A 351 17.34 17.48 1.27
CA GLY A 351 18.72 17.76 1.70
C GLY A 351 19.06 17.35 3.13
N LYS A 352 18.16 16.65 3.84
CA LYS A 352 18.36 16.31 5.27
C LYS A 352 19.28 15.11 5.44
N ALA A 353 20.57 15.38 5.66
CA ALA A 353 21.52 14.37 6.13
C ALA A 353 21.19 13.95 7.58
N TYR A 354 20.92 12.66 7.81
CA TYR A 354 20.72 12.10 9.15
C TYR A 354 22.08 11.96 9.86
N LYS A 355 22.24 12.64 11.00
CA LYS A 355 23.52 12.70 11.73
C LYS A 355 23.96 11.30 12.19
N GLY A 356 25.07 10.81 11.64
CA GLY A 356 25.61 9.47 11.93
C GLY A 356 25.14 8.36 10.97
N CYS A 357 24.42 8.71 9.90
CA CYS A 357 24.04 7.81 8.83
C CYS A 357 24.83 8.14 7.54
N ASP A 358 25.24 7.10 6.83
CA ASP A 358 25.87 7.13 5.50
C ASP A 358 24.85 6.85 4.38
N ALA A 359 23.78 6.09 4.69
CA ALA A 359 22.55 6.08 3.91
C ALA A 359 21.36 6.61 4.74
N SER A 360 20.69 7.61 4.19
CA SER A 360 19.47 8.27 4.71
C SER A 360 18.16 7.61 4.28
N GLY A 361 18.24 6.53 3.49
CA GLY A 361 17.12 5.81 2.89
C GLY A 361 17.58 5.04 1.65
N ILE A 362 16.63 4.47 0.91
CA ILE A 362 16.85 3.88 -0.43
C ILE A 362 15.82 4.43 -1.43
N GLY A 363 16.20 4.55 -2.69
CA GLY A 363 15.28 4.76 -3.82
C GLY A 363 15.16 3.49 -4.67
N ALA A 364 14.02 3.30 -5.34
CA ALA A 364 13.80 2.17 -6.26
C ALA A 364 12.80 2.49 -7.36
N ALA A 365 12.79 1.64 -8.40
CA ALA A 365 11.71 1.53 -9.37
C ALA A 365 11.03 0.15 -9.31
N ALA A 366 9.74 0.08 -9.66
CA ALA A 366 8.98 -1.17 -9.72
C ALA A 366 7.96 -1.18 -10.88
N CYS A 367 7.58 -2.37 -11.38
CA CYS A 367 6.48 -2.54 -12.34
C CYS A 367 5.16 -2.11 -11.68
N GLY A 368 4.59 -0.99 -12.12
CA GLY A 368 3.52 -0.25 -11.44
C GLY A 368 2.15 -0.95 -11.41
N ARG A 369 1.99 -2.04 -12.16
CA ARG A 369 0.72 -2.80 -12.30
C ARG A 369 0.64 -4.07 -11.44
N HIS A 370 1.79 -4.65 -11.11
CA HIS A 370 1.91 -5.91 -10.35
C HIS A 370 2.75 -5.79 -9.07
N GLY A 371 3.61 -4.77 -8.97
CA GLY A 371 4.39 -4.49 -7.76
C GLY A 371 5.59 -5.41 -7.60
N ALA A 372 6.37 -5.63 -8.67
CA ALA A 372 7.68 -6.25 -8.59
C ALA A 372 8.78 -5.19 -8.76
N PHE A 373 9.79 -5.19 -7.90
CA PHE A 373 10.96 -4.32 -8.02
C PHE A 373 11.70 -4.58 -9.33
N ILE A 374 12.25 -3.54 -9.95
CA ILE A 374 13.06 -3.66 -11.16
C ILE A 374 14.52 -3.90 -10.74
N PRO A 375 15.16 -5.00 -11.19
CA PRO A 375 16.56 -5.27 -10.87
C PRO A 375 17.51 -4.12 -11.26
N THR A 376 18.66 -4.04 -10.60
CA THR A 376 19.67 -2.97 -10.72
C THR A 376 19.20 -1.55 -10.31
N SER A 377 17.90 -1.30 -10.11
CA SER A 377 17.36 0.05 -9.90
C SER A 377 17.35 0.56 -8.45
N VAL A 378 17.68 -0.29 -7.47
CA VAL A 378 17.61 0.06 -6.04
C VAL A 378 18.93 0.66 -5.57
N LEU A 379 18.89 1.76 -4.82
CA LEU A 379 20.10 2.52 -4.48
C LEU A 379 20.03 3.24 -3.12
N ASP A 380 21.16 3.34 -2.42
CA ASP A 380 21.27 4.12 -1.17
C ASP A 380 21.15 5.63 -1.45
N PHE A 381 20.43 6.36 -0.59
CA PHE A 381 20.39 7.83 -0.58
C PHE A 381 21.42 8.39 0.40
N GLN A 382 22.42 9.14 -0.06
CA GLN A 382 23.50 9.68 0.80
C GLN A 382 23.02 10.88 1.64
N LYS A 383 22.12 11.71 1.08
CA LYS A 383 21.66 12.98 1.67
C LYS A 383 20.23 13.28 1.21
N GLY A 384 19.26 12.49 1.66
CA GLY A 384 17.87 12.56 1.20
C GLY A 384 17.69 12.14 -0.26
N GLU A 385 16.46 12.22 -0.74
CA GLU A 385 16.09 11.93 -2.13
C GLU A 385 16.41 13.14 -3.01
N ARG A 386 17.53 13.06 -3.73
CA ARG A 386 18.00 14.10 -4.66
C ARG A 386 17.71 13.67 -6.09
N GLN A 387 17.50 14.63 -7.00
CA GLN A 387 17.19 14.31 -8.40
C GLN A 387 18.27 13.41 -9.04
N MET A 388 19.56 13.63 -8.75
CA MET A 388 20.65 12.76 -9.23
C MET A 388 20.48 11.28 -8.81
N ASN A 389 20.02 11.01 -7.58
CA ASN A 389 19.80 9.65 -7.11
C ASN A 389 18.70 8.99 -7.97
N MET A 390 17.64 9.73 -8.31
CA MET A 390 16.52 9.22 -9.11
C MET A 390 16.75 9.24 -10.63
N ASP A 391 17.61 10.12 -11.16
CA ASP A 391 18.09 10.10 -12.55
C ASP A 391 18.82 8.77 -12.84
N TYR A 392 19.62 8.31 -11.87
CA TYR A 392 20.32 7.03 -11.93
C TYR A 392 19.36 5.84 -11.72
N CYS A 393 18.41 5.93 -10.78
CA CYS A 393 17.34 4.94 -10.59
C CYS A 393 16.58 4.69 -11.90
N TRP A 394 16.17 5.78 -12.57
CA TRP A 394 15.47 5.76 -13.85
C TRP A 394 16.31 5.14 -14.98
N THR A 395 17.59 5.55 -15.06
CA THR A 395 18.58 4.99 -16.01
C THR A 395 18.66 3.47 -15.88
N LYS A 396 18.93 2.96 -14.66
CA LYS A 396 19.01 1.52 -14.39
C LYS A 396 17.70 0.79 -14.70
N SER A 397 16.56 1.37 -14.33
CA SER A 397 15.26 0.75 -14.58
C SER A 397 14.90 0.66 -16.07
N VAL A 398 15.37 1.57 -16.93
CA VAL A 398 15.17 1.49 -18.40
C VAL A 398 16.19 0.58 -19.09
N GLN A 399 17.39 0.41 -18.52
CA GLN A 399 18.41 -0.51 -19.03
C GLN A 399 17.99 -1.98 -18.87
N TYR A 400 17.42 -2.35 -17.72
CA TYR A 400 17.09 -3.73 -17.40
C TYR A 400 16.03 -4.35 -18.34
N GLY A 401 16.14 -5.66 -18.60
CA GLY A 401 15.08 -6.47 -19.23
C GLY A 401 14.63 -5.96 -20.61
N ARG A 402 15.57 -5.37 -21.37
CA ARG A 402 15.33 -4.72 -22.68
C ARG A 402 14.21 -3.67 -22.65
N MET A 403 13.96 -3.02 -21.52
CA MET A 403 12.85 -2.06 -21.39
C MET A 403 12.99 -0.87 -22.36
N LYS A 404 14.21 -0.46 -22.69
CA LYS A 404 14.50 0.53 -23.74
C LYS A 404 13.97 0.15 -25.14
N ASP A 405 13.63 -1.11 -25.42
CA ASP A 405 13.06 -1.56 -26.69
C ASP A 405 11.53 -1.37 -26.74
N ALA A 406 10.85 -1.24 -25.59
CA ALA A 406 9.39 -1.10 -25.53
C ALA A 406 8.91 0.17 -26.26
N PRO A 407 7.73 0.16 -26.91
CA PRO A 407 7.29 1.26 -27.76
C PRO A 407 6.99 2.52 -26.94
N HIS A 408 6.42 2.37 -25.74
CA HIS A 408 6.06 3.46 -24.82
C HIS A 408 6.45 3.12 -23.38
N LEU A 409 6.85 4.15 -22.63
CA LEU A 409 7.14 4.07 -21.19
C LEU A 409 6.18 5.00 -20.43
N LEU A 410 5.65 4.55 -19.29
CA LEU A 410 4.86 5.38 -18.37
C LEU A 410 5.51 5.35 -16.99
N TYR A 411 6.08 6.49 -16.57
CA TYR A 411 6.67 6.63 -15.24
C TYR A 411 5.74 7.42 -14.32
N LEU A 412 5.45 6.84 -13.16
CA LEU A 412 4.63 7.40 -12.09
C LEU A 412 5.52 7.73 -10.89
N TYR A 413 5.54 9.00 -10.48
CA TYR A 413 6.41 9.50 -9.41
C TYR A 413 5.91 10.88 -8.96
N ASP A 414 5.84 11.11 -7.65
CA ASP A 414 5.22 12.28 -7.01
C ASP A 414 5.59 13.62 -7.65
N ILE A 415 6.89 13.84 -7.82
CA ILE A 415 7.41 15.12 -8.29
C ILE A 415 7.44 15.23 -9.83
N ASN A 416 6.77 14.36 -10.59
CA ASN A 416 6.74 14.41 -12.06
C ASN A 416 6.14 15.69 -12.68
N CYS A 417 5.51 16.55 -11.87
CA CYS A 417 5.20 17.92 -12.29
C CYS A 417 6.42 18.87 -12.34
N GLN A 418 7.61 18.39 -11.96
CA GLN A 418 8.87 19.13 -11.85
C GLN A 418 10.07 18.31 -12.36
N TYR A 419 10.24 17.06 -11.88
CA TYR A 419 11.37 16.17 -12.19
C TYR A 419 11.78 16.09 -13.68
N PRO A 420 10.87 15.87 -14.65
CA PRO A 420 11.23 15.75 -16.05
C PRO A 420 11.58 17.08 -16.74
N VAL A 421 11.32 18.24 -16.11
CA VAL A 421 11.51 19.57 -16.74
C VAL A 421 12.96 19.80 -17.17
N ASN A 422 13.91 19.46 -16.29
CA ASN A 422 15.35 19.57 -16.56
C ASN A 422 16.04 18.21 -16.77
N LEU A 423 15.31 17.09 -16.76
CA LEU A 423 15.87 15.74 -16.96
C LEU A 423 16.65 15.62 -18.28
N LYS A 424 16.13 16.20 -19.38
CA LYS A 424 16.83 16.23 -20.69
C LYS A 424 18.17 16.99 -20.68
N ILE A 425 18.41 17.83 -19.66
CA ILE A 425 19.69 18.52 -19.41
C ILE A 425 20.58 17.67 -18.48
N ARG A 426 20.02 17.04 -17.44
CA ARG A 426 20.76 16.19 -16.50
C ARG A 426 21.30 14.92 -17.15
N LEU A 427 20.51 14.22 -17.97
CA LEU A 427 20.95 13.07 -18.77
C LEU A 427 22.12 13.44 -19.69
N LYS A 428 22.03 14.58 -20.40
CA LYS A 428 23.10 15.10 -21.28
C LYS A 428 24.38 15.55 -20.57
N ARG A 429 24.41 15.55 -19.23
CA ARG A 429 25.57 16.01 -18.44
C ARG A 429 26.52 14.87 -18.06
N TYR A 430 26.08 13.60 -18.16
CA TYR A 430 26.82 12.44 -17.64
C TYR A 430 26.64 11.20 -18.52
N ASP A 431 27.74 10.69 -19.10
CA ASP A 431 27.73 9.56 -20.05
C ASP A 431 27.32 8.21 -19.44
N CYS A 432 27.12 8.14 -18.12
CA CYS A 432 26.60 6.98 -17.39
C CYS A 432 25.07 6.99 -17.21
N LEU A 433 24.37 8.02 -17.69
CA LEU A 433 22.91 8.12 -17.69
C LEU A 433 22.34 7.78 -19.08
N GLU A 434 21.06 7.40 -19.13
CA GLU A 434 20.41 6.90 -20.36
C GLU A 434 20.16 7.98 -21.43
N ASP A 435 19.99 7.54 -22.68
CA ASP A 435 19.89 8.45 -23.83
C ASP A 435 18.63 9.36 -23.75
N PRO A 436 18.77 10.70 -23.88
CA PRO A 436 17.65 11.64 -23.78
C PRO A 436 16.58 11.55 -24.89
N THR A 437 16.74 10.71 -25.91
CA THR A 437 15.70 10.33 -26.89
C THR A 437 14.65 9.40 -26.31
N LEU A 438 14.99 8.60 -25.29
CA LEU A 438 14.03 7.74 -24.58
C LEU A 438 12.92 8.56 -23.89
N LEU A 439 13.19 9.83 -23.59
CA LEU A 439 12.21 10.79 -23.10
C LEU A 439 11.06 11.03 -24.10
N ASP A 440 11.32 10.95 -25.40
CA ASP A 440 10.34 11.30 -26.43
C ASP A 440 9.26 10.20 -26.58
N LYS A 441 9.51 8.99 -26.05
CA LYS A 441 8.54 7.91 -25.81
C LYS A 441 8.14 7.70 -24.34
N THR A 442 8.60 8.55 -23.42
CA THR A 442 8.24 8.48 -22.00
C THR A 442 7.09 9.44 -21.66
N THR A 443 6.02 8.90 -21.07
CA THR A 443 4.93 9.68 -20.49
C THR A 443 5.11 9.75 -18.98
N TRP A 444 4.87 10.94 -18.42
CA TRP A 444 5.02 11.22 -16.99
C TRP A 444 3.63 11.36 -16.34
N GLY A 445 3.45 10.70 -15.19
CA GLY A 445 2.27 10.79 -14.34
C GLY A 445 2.62 10.85 -12.86
N ILE A 446 1.63 11.09 -12.01
CA ILE A 446 1.77 11.19 -10.54
C ILE A 446 0.78 10.20 -9.91
N GLY A 447 1.11 9.62 -8.76
CA GLY A 447 0.23 8.70 -8.02
C GLY A 447 -1.20 9.27 -7.84
N THR A 448 -2.21 8.41 -7.93
CA THR A 448 -3.62 8.82 -7.96
C THR A 448 -4.08 9.49 -6.65
N TRP A 449 -3.46 9.19 -5.50
CA TRP A 449 -3.69 9.97 -4.27
C TRP A 449 -2.78 11.18 -4.21
N HIS A 450 -1.49 11.01 -4.51
CA HIS A 450 -0.49 12.09 -4.45
C HIS A 450 -0.82 13.29 -5.35
N VAL A 451 -1.39 13.06 -6.54
CA VAL A 451 -1.79 14.13 -7.48
C VAL A 451 -2.89 15.04 -6.91
N HIS A 452 -3.69 14.57 -5.94
CA HIS A 452 -4.67 15.43 -5.25
C HIS A 452 -4.03 16.39 -4.24
N GLY A 453 -2.79 16.15 -3.80
CA GLY A 453 -2.00 17.10 -3.00
C GLY A 453 -1.35 18.22 -3.82
N HIS A 454 -1.48 18.16 -5.15
CA HIS A 454 -0.88 19.12 -6.08
C HIS A 454 -1.90 20.21 -6.48
N LYS A 455 -1.43 21.27 -7.15
CA LYS A 455 -2.31 22.29 -7.73
C LYS A 455 -3.27 21.66 -8.75
N GLU A 456 -4.48 22.21 -8.88
CA GLU A 456 -5.56 21.63 -9.71
C GLU A 456 -5.13 21.22 -11.13
N SER A 457 -4.39 22.09 -11.83
CA SER A 457 -3.85 21.76 -13.17
C SER A 457 -2.92 20.54 -13.23
N CYS A 458 -2.37 20.06 -12.11
CA CYS A 458 -1.63 18.81 -12.08
C CYS A 458 -2.54 17.56 -12.14
N LEU A 459 -3.78 17.64 -11.64
CA LEU A 459 -4.75 16.55 -11.74
C LEU A 459 -5.04 16.21 -13.20
N ALA A 460 -5.44 17.22 -13.98
CA ALA A 460 -5.71 17.10 -15.41
C ALA A 460 -4.47 16.64 -16.21
N ARG A 461 -3.28 17.13 -15.85
CA ARG A 461 -2.04 16.88 -16.61
C ARG A 461 -1.34 15.56 -16.26
N PHE A 462 -1.40 15.09 -15.02
CA PHE A 462 -0.55 13.99 -14.55
C PHE A 462 -1.30 12.80 -13.91
N SER A 463 -2.62 12.87 -13.70
CA SER A 463 -3.36 11.70 -13.19
C SER A 463 -3.36 10.56 -14.23
N PRO A 464 -3.06 9.30 -13.85
CA PRO A 464 -3.14 8.14 -14.75
C PRO A 464 -4.53 7.95 -15.37
N SER A 465 -5.58 8.43 -14.70
CA SER A 465 -6.95 8.38 -15.24
C SER A 465 -7.11 9.15 -16.56
N PHE A 466 -6.21 10.08 -16.89
CA PHE A 466 -6.21 10.88 -18.12
C PHE A 466 -4.97 10.61 -19.01
N ILE A 467 -4.36 9.42 -18.88
CA ILE A 467 -3.23 8.95 -19.70
C ILE A 467 -3.68 7.73 -20.49
N SER A 468 -3.61 7.78 -21.82
CA SER A 468 -3.84 6.59 -22.66
C SER A 468 -2.72 5.56 -22.52
N GLY A 469 -3.08 4.29 -22.61
CA GLY A 469 -2.21 3.14 -22.38
C GLY A 469 -1.85 2.91 -20.91
N ALA A 470 -2.56 3.54 -19.97
CA ALA A 470 -2.30 3.40 -18.53
C ALA A 470 -3.18 2.35 -17.85
N GLY A 471 -4.37 2.05 -18.41
CA GLY A 471 -5.40 1.26 -17.73
C GLY A 471 -5.80 1.87 -16.38
N ARG A 472 -6.06 1.01 -15.40
CA ARG A 472 -6.47 1.37 -14.02
C ARG A 472 -5.32 1.30 -13.02
N VAL A 473 -4.14 1.79 -13.40
CA VAL A 473 -2.98 1.89 -12.50
C VAL A 473 -3.20 2.97 -11.42
N GLY A 474 -2.94 2.62 -10.16
CA GLY A 474 -2.98 3.56 -9.03
C GLY A 474 -1.75 4.48 -8.97
N GLY A 475 -0.56 3.90 -9.16
CA GLY A 475 0.74 4.58 -9.01
C GLY A 475 1.31 4.55 -7.58
N GLU A 476 0.74 3.74 -6.70
CA GLU A 476 0.89 3.80 -5.22
C GLU A 476 1.30 2.41 -4.67
N ILE A 477 2.14 1.70 -5.43
CA ILE A 477 2.46 0.28 -5.18
C ILE A 477 3.81 0.08 -4.49
N LEU A 478 4.70 1.09 -4.51
CA LEU A 478 5.98 1.04 -3.78
C LEU A 478 5.75 1.17 -2.29
N GLU A 479 4.79 1.99 -1.87
CA GLU A 479 4.34 2.18 -0.48
C GLU A 479 3.86 0.87 0.15
N SER A 480 3.23 0.00 -0.65
CA SER A 480 2.83 -1.35 -0.23
C SER A 480 4.03 -2.27 -0.06
N LEU A 481 5.04 -2.18 -0.93
CA LEU A 481 6.28 -2.97 -0.86
C LEU A 481 7.23 -2.46 0.25
N TRP A 482 7.20 -1.15 0.53
CA TRP A 482 7.89 -0.54 1.66
C TRP A 482 7.36 -1.05 2.98
N SER A 483 6.04 -1.29 3.11
CA SER A 483 5.47 -1.87 4.32
C SER A 483 6.17 -3.16 4.75
N THR A 484 6.53 -4.03 3.80
CA THR A 484 7.32 -5.26 4.05
C THR A 484 8.82 -4.96 4.19
N THR A 485 9.38 -4.13 3.29
CA THR A 485 10.83 -3.83 3.27
C THR A 485 11.31 -3.11 4.54
N ASN A 486 10.43 -2.38 5.23
CA ASN A 486 10.75 -1.59 6.43
C ASN A 486 11.24 -2.44 7.61
N ASP A 487 10.74 -3.67 7.78
CA ASP A 487 11.18 -4.57 8.85
C ASP A 487 12.65 -5.02 8.64
N VAL A 488 13.02 -5.27 7.38
CA VAL A 488 14.40 -5.50 6.94
C VAL A 488 15.26 -4.24 7.09
N GLY A 489 14.67 -3.05 6.89
CA GLY A 489 15.33 -1.77 7.12
C GLY A 489 15.91 -1.62 8.53
N ARG A 490 15.17 -2.07 9.56
CA ARG A 490 15.64 -2.03 10.95
C ARG A 490 16.87 -2.91 11.19
N THR A 491 16.85 -4.16 10.72
CA THR A 491 17.94 -5.12 10.96
C THR A 491 19.18 -4.84 10.11
N SER A 492 18.99 -4.40 8.86
CA SER A 492 20.07 -4.03 7.94
C SER A 492 20.78 -2.71 8.30
N SER A 493 20.16 -1.85 9.12
CA SER A 493 20.70 -0.52 9.49
C SER A 493 22.04 -0.52 10.26
N ILE A 494 22.47 -1.68 10.78
CA ILE A 494 23.70 -1.86 11.57
C ILE A 494 24.63 -2.96 11.00
N MET A 495 24.39 -3.38 9.77
CA MET A 495 25.26 -4.33 9.06
C MET A 495 26.45 -3.59 8.43
N THR A 496 27.36 -4.29 7.75
CA THR A 496 28.25 -3.61 6.79
C THR A 496 27.50 -3.32 5.50
N ARG A 497 27.87 -2.27 4.73
CA ARG A 497 27.19 -1.93 3.45
C ARG A 497 27.08 -3.14 2.50
N ALA A 498 28.13 -3.97 2.43
CA ALA A 498 28.14 -5.22 1.68
C ALA A 498 27.07 -6.22 2.14
N HIS A 499 27.04 -6.54 3.45
CA HIS A 499 26.05 -7.47 4.01
C HIS A 499 24.62 -6.90 3.94
N ARG A 500 24.44 -5.58 4.08
CA ARG A 500 23.18 -4.89 3.83
C ARG A 500 22.68 -5.11 2.41
N SER A 501 23.54 -4.92 1.39
CA SER A 501 23.17 -5.16 -0.01
C SER A 501 22.68 -6.61 -0.20
N GLU A 502 23.47 -7.57 0.29
CA GLU A 502 23.16 -9.01 0.24
C GLU A 502 21.90 -9.42 1.04
N VAL A 503 21.43 -8.58 1.98
CA VAL A 503 20.17 -8.78 2.71
C VAL A 503 19.00 -8.13 1.97
N LEU A 504 19.17 -6.90 1.46
CA LEU A 504 18.15 -6.21 0.68
C LEU A 504 17.85 -6.98 -0.60
N ASP A 505 18.86 -7.32 -1.41
CA ASP A 505 18.70 -8.10 -2.65
C ASP A 505 17.85 -9.35 -2.44
N ALA A 506 18.09 -10.11 -1.37
CA ALA A 506 17.40 -11.37 -1.13
C ALA A 506 15.96 -11.20 -0.65
N ASN A 507 15.68 -10.18 0.17
CA ASN A 507 14.29 -9.86 0.57
C ASN A 507 13.49 -9.25 -0.60
N LEU A 508 14.15 -8.49 -1.48
CA LEU A 508 13.54 -7.98 -2.72
C LEU A 508 13.29 -9.12 -3.72
N ASN A 509 14.18 -10.11 -3.81
CA ASN A 509 13.99 -11.31 -4.62
C ASN A 509 12.86 -12.21 -4.07
N ASP A 510 12.78 -12.38 -2.75
CA ASP A 510 11.69 -13.10 -2.07
C ASP A 510 10.33 -12.40 -2.31
N SER A 511 10.27 -11.07 -2.13
CA SER A 511 9.11 -10.25 -2.51
C SER A 511 8.70 -10.48 -3.96
N ASN A 512 9.64 -10.39 -4.92
CA ASN A 512 9.34 -10.63 -6.32
C ASN A 512 8.92 -12.09 -6.61
N THR A 513 9.48 -13.07 -5.90
CA THR A 513 9.10 -14.49 -6.02
C THR A 513 7.66 -14.70 -5.58
N LYS A 514 7.28 -14.16 -4.41
CA LYS A 514 5.90 -14.20 -3.90
C LYS A 514 4.93 -13.48 -4.84
N LYS A 515 5.33 -12.36 -5.46
CA LYS A 515 4.53 -11.69 -6.50
C LYS A 515 4.35 -12.54 -7.75
N ILE A 516 5.37 -13.26 -8.20
CA ILE A 516 5.30 -14.16 -9.36
C ILE A 516 4.37 -15.34 -9.06
N GLN A 517 4.41 -15.88 -7.84
CA GLN A 517 3.53 -16.97 -7.39
C GLN A 517 2.05 -16.55 -7.29
N GLU A 518 1.76 -15.32 -6.83
CA GLU A 518 0.39 -14.82 -6.68
C GLU A 518 -0.18 -14.11 -7.93
N ILE A 519 0.62 -13.88 -8.98
CA ILE A 519 0.14 -13.25 -10.22
C ILE A 519 -1.04 -14.00 -10.87
N PRO A 520 -1.07 -15.35 -10.94
CA PRO A 520 -2.21 -16.07 -11.48
C PRO A 520 -3.53 -15.79 -10.75
N ASN A 521 -3.51 -15.80 -9.42
CA ASN A 521 -4.66 -15.46 -8.58
C ASN A 521 -5.09 -14.00 -8.81
N ALA A 522 -4.13 -13.07 -8.72
CA ALA A 522 -4.38 -11.63 -8.81
C ALA A 522 -4.90 -11.18 -10.18
N LEU A 523 -4.49 -11.82 -11.28
CA LEU A 523 -5.04 -11.56 -12.61
C LEU A 523 -6.44 -12.18 -12.78
N SER A 524 -6.64 -13.39 -12.24
CA SER A 524 -7.94 -14.09 -12.28
C SER A 524 -9.05 -13.35 -11.53
N GLU A 525 -8.76 -12.77 -10.37
CA GLU A 525 -9.69 -11.89 -9.65
C GLU A 525 -9.97 -10.59 -10.43
N LYS A 526 -8.91 -9.99 -11.00
CA LYS A 526 -9.02 -8.76 -11.80
C LYS A 526 -9.86 -8.98 -13.07
N LEU A 527 -9.80 -10.14 -13.73
CA LEU A 527 -10.49 -10.39 -15.01
C LEU A 527 -12.00 -10.14 -14.90
N LEU A 528 -12.69 -10.84 -14.00
CA LEU A 528 -14.13 -10.67 -13.79
C LEU A 528 -14.49 -9.30 -13.18
N SER A 529 -13.61 -8.75 -12.35
CA SER A 529 -13.79 -7.41 -11.77
C SER A 529 -13.72 -6.30 -12.83
N SER A 530 -12.81 -6.43 -13.80
CA SER A 530 -12.62 -5.47 -14.89
C SER A 530 -13.78 -5.44 -15.88
N ALA A 531 -14.40 -6.58 -16.17
CA ALA A 531 -15.61 -6.64 -17.00
C ALA A 531 -16.76 -5.88 -16.33
N LYS A 532 -17.04 -6.17 -15.06
CA LYS A 532 -18.11 -5.50 -14.28
C LYS A 532 -17.92 -3.98 -14.19
N GLU A 533 -16.70 -3.52 -13.88
CA GLU A 533 -16.42 -2.07 -13.81
C GLU A 533 -16.36 -1.40 -15.20
N LEU A 534 -16.10 -2.16 -16.28
CA LEU A 534 -16.23 -1.70 -17.66
C LEU A 534 -17.70 -1.53 -18.06
N ASP A 535 -18.56 -2.51 -17.78
CA ASP A 535 -20.00 -2.43 -18.04
C ASP A 535 -20.64 -1.26 -17.29
N GLU A 536 -20.29 -1.09 -16.00
CA GLU A 536 -20.70 0.06 -15.20
C GLU A 536 -20.18 1.39 -15.77
N ALA A 537 -18.91 1.45 -16.21
CA ALA A 537 -18.34 2.65 -16.82
C ALA A 537 -18.95 2.99 -18.19
N ARG A 538 -19.40 1.98 -18.93
CA ARG A 538 -20.13 2.13 -20.20
C ARG A 538 -21.52 2.67 -19.94
N ALA A 539 -22.30 2.06 -19.03
CA ALA A 539 -23.63 2.54 -18.66
C ALA A 539 -23.61 3.99 -18.10
N ASP A 540 -22.64 4.32 -17.23
CA ASP A 540 -22.43 5.68 -16.71
C ASP A 540 -22.11 6.69 -17.84
N PHE A 541 -21.33 6.28 -18.85
CA PHE A 541 -20.97 7.12 -19.98
C PHE A 541 -22.13 7.28 -20.98
N ASP A 542 -22.80 6.19 -21.35
CA ASP A 542 -23.89 6.19 -22.34
C ASP A 542 -25.11 6.97 -21.84
N HIS A 543 -25.39 6.93 -20.52
CA HIS A 543 -26.38 7.82 -19.90
C HIS A 543 -26.00 9.30 -20.11
N LEU A 544 -24.74 9.68 -19.86
CA LEU A 544 -24.27 11.06 -20.06
C LEU A 544 -24.26 11.47 -21.54
N ASP A 545 -23.82 10.60 -22.44
CA ASP A 545 -23.84 10.88 -23.87
C ASP A 545 -25.27 10.99 -24.42
N SER A 546 -26.20 10.16 -23.95
CA SER A 546 -27.61 10.20 -24.35
C SER A 546 -28.23 11.60 -24.17
N SER A 547 -27.82 12.32 -23.11
CA SER A 547 -28.28 13.67 -22.80
C SER A 547 -27.60 14.77 -23.62
N ALA A 548 -26.47 14.50 -24.28
CA ALA A 548 -25.69 15.49 -25.03
C ALA A 548 -26.26 15.77 -26.43
N SER A 549 -26.23 17.04 -26.86
CA SER A 549 -26.71 17.42 -28.20
C SER A 549 -25.80 16.89 -29.33
N PRO A 550 -26.31 16.73 -30.58
CA PRO A 550 -25.50 16.24 -31.70
C PRO A 550 -24.23 17.05 -31.97
N ASN A 551 -24.25 18.36 -31.69
CA ASN A 551 -23.08 19.22 -31.82
C ASN A 551 -22.03 18.94 -30.73
N GLN A 552 -22.45 18.73 -29.49
CA GLN A 552 -21.56 18.38 -28.37
C GLN A 552 -20.94 16.98 -28.57
N ARG A 553 -21.75 15.99 -28.96
CA ARG A 553 -21.27 14.63 -29.31
C ARG A 553 -20.23 14.62 -30.44
N LYS A 554 -20.27 15.59 -31.35
CA LYS A 554 -19.23 15.76 -32.39
C LYS A 554 -18.01 16.56 -31.90
N ALA A 555 -18.22 17.58 -31.07
CA ALA A 555 -17.17 18.49 -30.63
C ALA A 555 -16.28 17.94 -29.51
N TRP A 556 -16.87 17.23 -28.54
CA TRP A 556 -16.16 16.78 -27.33
C TRP A 556 -15.17 15.63 -27.56
N PRO A 557 -15.45 14.58 -28.38
CA PRO A 557 -14.43 13.58 -28.74
C PRO A 557 -13.27 14.21 -29.53
N ALA A 558 -13.57 15.12 -30.46
CA ALA A 558 -12.56 15.82 -31.26
C ALA A 558 -11.67 16.76 -30.40
N LEU A 559 -12.23 17.33 -29.32
CA LEU A 559 -11.47 18.08 -28.31
C LEU A 559 -10.56 17.17 -27.49
N LEU A 560 -11.05 16.01 -27.05
CA LEU A 560 -10.28 15.01 -26.29
C LEU A 560 -9.11 14.48 -27.12
N GLN A 561 -9.36 14.01 -28.34
CA GLN A 561 -8.34 13.49 -29.24
C GLN A 561 -7.26 14.54 -29.55
N ARG A 562 -7.65 15.80 -29.77
CA ARG A 562 -6.70 16.92 -29.95
C ARG A 562 -5.83 17.15 -28.71
N ALA A 563 -6.41 17.09 -27.51
CA ALA A 563 -5.67 17.26 -26.26
C ALA A 563 -4.68 16.11 -26.01
N LEU A 564 -5.10 14.87 -26.25
CA LEU A 564 -4.24 13.68 -26.14
C LEU A 564 -3.07 13.75 -27.14
N ASN A 565 -3.33 14.10 -28.41
CA ASN A 565 -2.28 14.27 -29.42
C ASN A 565 -1.30 15.40 -29.06
N GLN A 566 -1.77 16.47 -28.43
CA GLN A 566 -0.92 17.57 -27.98
C GLN A 566 -0.23 17.33 -26.63
N ARG A 567 -0.60 16.28 -25.87
CA ARG A 567 -0.12 16.01 -24.50
C ARG A 567 1.41 16.05 -24.37
N LYS A 568 2.13 15.45 -25.32
CA LYS A 568 3.60 15.36 -25.31
C LYS A 568 4.30 16.72 -25.46
N THR A 569 3.79 17.58 -26.34
CA THR A 569 4.43 18.88 -26.68
C THR A 569 3.86 20.05 -25.88
N ASN A 570 2.60 19.96 -25.47
CA ASN A 570 1.89 20.96 -24.67
C ASN A 570 1.01 20.30 -23.61
N LEU A 571 1.58 20.01 -22.43
CA LEU A 571 0.82 19.47 -21.30
C LEU A 571 -0.41 20.32 -20.93
N LYS A 572 -0.43 21.64 -21.20
CA LYS A 572 -1.62 22.48 -20.92
C LYS A 572 -2.83 22.09 -21.77
N ALA A 573 -2.66 21.39 -22.89
CA ALA A 573 -3.79 20.89 -23.69
C ALA A 573 -4.69 19.94 -22.88
N MET A 574 -4.15 19.26 -21.87
CA MET A 574 -4.91 18.43 -20.94
C MET A 574 -5.81 19.23 -19.98
N ASP A 575 -5.65 20.55 -19.88
CA ASP A 575 -6.46 21.39 -18.98
C ASP A 575 -7.97 21.32 -19.30
N ILE A 576 -8.37 20.77 -20.46
CA ILE A 576 -9.76 20.42 -20.80
C ILE A 576 -10.47 19.56 -19.74
N PHE A 577 -9.76 18.83 -18.88
CA PHE A 577 -10.33 18.08 -17.76
C PHE A 577 -10.62 18.95 -16.51
N THR A 578 -10.40 20.26 -16.61
CA THR A 578 -10.67 21.30 -15.60
C THR A 578 -11.81 22.20 -16.09
N ALA A 579 -12.65 22.69 -15.17
CA ALA A 579 -13.77 23.58 -15.50
C ALA A 579 -13.38 25.04 -15.30
N HIS A 580 -13.26 25.79 -16.40
CA HIS A 580 -12.96 27.22 -16.40
C HIS A 580 -14.23 28.06 -16.20
N ILE A 581 -14.88 27.88 -15.06
CA ILE A 581 -16.09 28.62 -14.67
C ILE A 581 -15.77 30.12 -14.62
N SER A 582 -16.20 30.84 -15.66
CA SER A 582 -16.21 32.31 -15.62
C SER A 582 -17.12 32.79 -14.50
N LYS A 583 -16.67 33.76 -13.71
CA LYS A 583 -17.47 34.28 -12.58
C LYS A 583 -18.73 34.93 -13.15
N PRO A 584 -19.94 34.63 -12.62
CA PRO A 584 -21.14 35.36 -13.01
C PRO A 584 -20.96 36.86 -12.74
N LYS A 585 -21.60 37.71 -13.55
CA LYS A 585 -21.59 39.16 -13.35
C LYS A 585 -22.14 39.46 -11.96
N SER A 586 -21.27 39.91 -11.04
CA SER A 586 -21.65 40.14 -9.64
C SER A 586 -22.74 41.21 -9.53
N ARG A 587 -23.51 41.18 -8.44
CA ARG A 587 -24.53 42.21 -8.15
C ARG A 587 -23.95 43.63 -8.25
N ARG A 588 -22.68 43.82 -7.84
CA ARG A 588 -21.96 45.10 -7.97
C ARG A 588 -21.72 45.51 -9.43
N ALA A 589 -21.42 44.59 -10.35
CA ALA A 589 -21.27 44.91 -11.76
C ALA A 589 -22.59 45.37 -12.41
N ILE A 590 -23.71 44.74 -12.02
CA ILE A 590 -25.06 45.17 -12.44
C ILE A 590 -25.45 46.50 -11.80
N GLN A 591 -25.09 46.73 -10.53
CA GLN A 591 -25.25 48.03 -9.86
C GLN A 591 -24.49 49.14 -10.60
N THR A 592 -23.22 48.92 -10.98
CA THR A 592 -22.44 49.90 -11.77
C THR A 592 -23.06 50.16 -13.15
N LYS A 593 -23.55 49.12 -13.84
CA LYS A 593 -24.33 49.27 -15.09
C LYS A 593 -25.52 50.22 -14.88
N LEU A 594 -26.36 49.94 -13.88
CA LEU A 594 -27.58 50.71 -13.62
C LEU A 594 -27.29 52.16 -13.21
N ILE A 595 -26.24 52.40 -12.42
CA ILE A 595 -25.78 53.77 -12.07
C ILE A 595 -25.34 54.53 -13.33
N ASN A 596 -24.57 53.89 -14.21
CA ASN A 596 -24.13 54.52 -15.45
C ASN A 596 -25.32 54.81 -16.39
N GLU A 597 -26.29 53.90 -16.49
CA GLU A 597 -27.51 54.09 -17.28
C GLU A 597 -28.47 55.15 -16.71
N GLU A 598 -28.44 55.39 -15.40
CA GLU A 598 -29.18 56.48 -14.73
C GLU A 598 -28.51 57.83 -15.04
N ASN A 599 -27.19 57.93 -14.83
CA ASN A 599 -26.39 59.11 -15.14
C ASN A 599 -26.49 59.52 -16.62
N SER A 600 -26.52 58.56 -17.55
CA SER A 600 -26.65 58.81 -18.99
C SER A 600 -28.03 59.31 -19.45
N LYS A 601 -29.05 59.33 -18.57
CA LYS A 601 -30.44 59.72 -18.93
C LYS A 601 -30.86 61.10 -18.42
N GLY A 602 -29.96 61.85 -17.77
CA GLY A 602 -30.16 63.27 -17.43
C GLY A 602 -31.28 63.56 -16.42
N GLY A 603 -31.74 62.56 -15.67
CA GLY A 603 -32.75 62.73 -14.62
C GLY A 603 -32.16 63.33 -13.34
N ASN A 604 -32.81 64.35 -12.78
CA ASN A 604 -32.28 65.15 -11.66
C ASN A 604 -32.36 64.45 -10.27
N THR A 605 -32.34 63.11 -10.23
CA THR A 605 -32.47 62.26 -9.03
C THR A 605 -31.62 60.99 -9.17
N GLY A 606 -30.31 61.15 -9.35
CA GLY A 606 -29.36 60.03 -9.33
C GLY A 606 -29.26 59.40 -7.95
N GLY A 607 -29.32 58.07 -7.87
CA GLY A 607 -29.14 57.31 -6.62
C GLY A 607 -30.05 56.09 -6.44
N VAL A 608 -31.03 55.82 -7.32
CA VAL A 608 -32.01 54.76 -7.07
C VAL A 608 -31.41 53.34 -7.10
N PRO A 609 -30.48 53.01 -8.03
CA PRO A 609 -29.72 51.75 -7.97
C PRO A 609 -28.83 51.63 -6.73
N LYS A 610 -28.35 52.75 -6.15
CA LYS A 610 -27.65 52.74 -4.85
C LYS A 610 -28.62 52.38 -3.73
N TRP A 611 -29.80 53.00 -3.71
CA TRP A 611 -30.84 52.75 -2.71
C TRP A 611 -31.33 51.29 -2.73
N LEU A 612 -31.70 50.76 -3.89
CA LEU A 612 -32.10 49.35 -4.05
C LEU A 612 -30.98 48.37 -3.66
N ALA A 613 -29.72 48.65 -4.06
CA ALA A 613 -28.59 47.82 -3.66
C ALA A 613 -28.29 47.88 -2.16
N LEU A 614 -28.51 49.03 -1.51
CA LEU A 614 -28.38 49.21 -0.06
C LEU A 614 -29.49 48.46 0.70
N GLY A 615 -30.73 48.47 0.20
CA GLY A 615 -31.81 47.66 0.78
C GLY A 615 -31.53 46.16 0.71
N ILE A 616 -30.90 45.71 -0.39
CA ILE A 616 -30.40 44.33 -0.54
C ILE A 616 -29.23 44.06 0.43
N ASP A 617 -28.26 44.97 0.56
CA ASP A 617 -27.14 44.85 1.52
C ASP A 617 -27.66 44.66 2.96
N ILE A 618 -28.65 45.45 3.38
CA ILE A 618 -29.24 45.37 4.72
C ILE A 618 -29.87 43.99 4.92
N GLN A 619 -30.67 43.50 3.98
CA GLN A 619 -31.25 42.14 4.08
C GLN A 619 -30.16 41.06 4.20
N GLN A 620 -29.01 41.21 3.51
CA GLN A 620 -27.89 40.27 3.66
C GLN A 620 -27.21 40.38 5.05
N LEU A 621 -27.08 41.58 5.62
CA LEU A 621 -26.59 41.79 7.00
C LEU A 621 -27.57 41.23 8.05
N GLN A 622 -28.87 41.40 7.86
CA GLN A 622 -29.91 40.86 8.73
C GLN A 622 -29.87 39.33 8.76
N GLN A 623 -29.71 38.65 7.61
CA GLN A 623 -29.52 37.19 7.58
C GLN A 623 -28.23 36.74 8.29
N GLN A 624 -27.13 37.51 8.18
CA GLN A 624 -25.90 37.24 8.94
C GLN A 624 -26.09 37.42 10.45
N ALA A 625 -26.87 38.41 10.90
CA ALA A 625 -27.20 38.61 12.30
C ALA A 625 -28.13 37.51 12.84
N ILE A 626 -29.20 37.15 12.11
CA ILE A 626 -30.11 36.05 12.47
C ILE A 626 -29.34 34.73 12.68
N GLN A 627 -28.43 34.38 11.77
CA GLN A 627 -27.62 33.16 11.90
C GLN A 627 -26.56 33.24 13.00
N PHE A 628 -26.11 34.45 13.37
CA PHE A 628 -25.22 34.64 14.51
C PHE A 628 -25.96 34.49 15.84
N VAL A 629 -27.09 35.18 16.01
CA VAL A 629 -27.93 35.11 17.22
C VAL A 629 -28.39 33.67 17.47
N ARG A 630 -28.92 32.98 16.44
CA ARG A 630 -29.31 31.55 16.52
C ARG A 630 -28.17 30.58 16.84
N ARG A 631 -26.90 31.00 16.74
CA ARG A 631 -25.71 30.21 17.09
C ARG A 631 -25.23 30.46 18.52
N CYS A 632 -25.59 31.61 19.11
CA CYS A 632 -25.29 31.95 20.50
C CYS A 632 -26.31 31.35 21.48
N GLY A 633 -27.52 31.04 20.99
CA GLY A 633 -28.59 30.50 21.82
C GLY A 633 -29.14 31.53 22.81
N ASP A 634 -29.88 31.04 23.80
CA ASP A 634 -30.64 31.88 24.74
C ASP A 634 -29.77 32.54 25.83
N SER A 635 -28.49 32.15 25.93
CA SER A 635 -27.50 32.65 26.91
C SER A 635 -26.15 32.96 26.24
N PRO A 636 -26.02 34.08 25.49
CA PRO A 636 -24.75 34.48 24.87
C PRO A 636 -23.68 34.84 25.91
N THR A 637 -22.41 34.54 25.62
CA THR A 637 -21.29 35.06 26.42
C THR A 637 -21.09 36.56 26.20
N GLU A 638 -20.41 37.28 27.10
CA GLU A 638 -20.20 38.74 26.97
C GLU A 638 -19.63 39.16 25.60
N ALA A 639 -18.62 38.45 25.10
CA ALA A 639 -18.04 38.68 23.78
C ALA A 639 -19.03 38.43 22.63
N GLN A 640 -19.95 37.48 22.79
CA GLN A 640 -21.01 37.21 21.82
C GLN A 640 -22.13 38.25 21.90
N ALA A 641 -22.51 38.69 23.10
CA ALA A 641 -23.47 39.77 23.31
C ALA A 641 -22.97 41.09 22.74
N TYR A 642 -21.67 41.39 22.92
CA TYR A 642 -20.99 42.50 22.26
C TYR A 642 -21.05 42.38 20.73
N GLU A 643 -20.69 41.23 20.14
CA GLU A 643 -20.75 41.08 18.68
C GLU A 643 -22.19 41.15 18.13
N ILE A 644 -23.21 40.69 18.89
CA ILE A 644 -24.63 40.89 18.57
C ILE A 644 -24.98 42.39 18.58
N ALA A 645 -24.53 43.14 19.58
CA ALA A 645 -24.75 44.58 19.67
C ALA A 645 -24.10 45.32 18.48
N THR A 646 -22.83 45.05 18.16
CA THR A 646 -22.14 45.66 17.01
C THR A 646 -22.82 45.31 15.68
N ARG A 647 -23.31 44.07 15.51
CA ARG A 647 -24.07 43.66 14.31
C ARG A 647 -25.42 44.39 14.20
N ARG A 648 -26.12 44.59 15.33
CA ARG A 648 -27.38 45.35 15.39
C ARG A 648 -27.18 46.84 15.11
N GLU A 649 -26.14 47.45 15.69
CA GLU A 649 -25.72 48.82 15.40
C GLU A 649 -25.40 49.01 13.91
N GLN A 650 -24.59 48.11 13.32
CA GLN A 650 -24.28 48.14 11.89
C GLN A 650 -25.53 48.06 11.00
N ILE A 651 -26.52 47.25 11.38
CA ILE A 651 -27.82 47.19 10.68
C ILE A 651 -28.58 48.51 10.83
N LEU A 652 -28.70 49.07 12.04
CA LEU A 652 -29.39 50.33 12.29
C LEU A 652 -28.78 51.50 11.51
N LEU A 653 -27.45 51.63 11.50
CA LEU A 653 -26.74 52.67 10.74
C LEU A 653 -27.02 52.57 9.22
N ARG A 654 -27.07 51.34 8.67
CA ARG A 654 -27.42 51.14 7.25
C ARG A 654 -28.91 51.37 6.97
N ILE A 655 -29.81 51.03 7.89
CA ILE A 655 -31.24 51.38 7.80
C ILE A 655 -31.39 52.90 7.79
N GLN A 656 -30.66 53.63 8.64
CA GLN A 656 -30.68 55.09 8.65
C GLN A 656 -30.14 55.69 7.33
N GLU A 657 -29.04 55.14 6.76
CA GLU A 657 -28.57 55.53 5.42
C GLU A 657 -29.66 55.31 4.35
N HIS A 658 -30.35 54.17 4.41
CA HIS A 658 -31.41 53.80 3.46
C HIS A 658 -32.67 54.66 3.59
N THR A 659 -33.08 55.03 4.80
CA THR A 659 -34.23 55.90 5.06
C THR A 659 -33.93 57.36 4.70
N ASN A 660 -32.73 57.86 5.04
CA ASN A 660 -32.29 59.20 4.62
C ASN A 660 -32.24 59.31 3.08
N LEU A 661 -31.75 58.27 2.40
CA LEU A 661 -31.72 58.19 0.93
C LEU A 661 -33.11 57.99 0.31
N ALA A 662 -34.06 57.33 1.01
CA ALA A 662 -35.45 57.28 0.58
C ALA A 662 -36.11 58.66 0.65
N GLY A 663 -35.88 59.42 1.73
CA GLY A 663 -36.45 60.76 1.92
C GLY A 663 -35.98 61.78 0.88
N THR A 664 -34.75 61.67 0.37
CA THR A 664 -34.25 62.55 -0.70
C THR A 664 -34.69 62.11 -2.11
N LEU A 665 -34.84 60.80 -2.36
CA LEU A 665 -35.30 60.28 -3.65
C LEU A 665 -36.83 60.33 -3.83
N PHE A 666 -37.59 60.24 -2.74
CA PHE A 666 -39.05 60.13 -2.76
C PHE A 666 -39.75 61.11 -1.79
N PRO A 667 -39.45 62.43 -1.82
CA PRO A 667 -39.97 63.41 -0.84
C PRO A 667 -41.50 63.60 -0.83
N LEU A 668 -42.22 63.03 -1.81
CA LEU A 668 -43.69 63.02 -1.88
C LEU A 668 -44.31 61.69 -1.42
N LEU A 669 -43.51 60.78 -0.84
CA LEU A 669 -43.94 59.50 -0.32
C LEU A 669 -43.54 59.40 1.16
N ASN A 670 -44.52 59.46 2.06
CA ASN A 670 -44.28 59.07 3.45
C ASN A 670 -43.95 57.57 3.49
N MET A 671 -42.81 57.24 4.10
CA MET A 671 -42.33 55.87 4.19
C MET A 671 -43.05 55.07 5.28
N ASP A 672 -43.60 55.75 6.30
CA ASP A 672 -44.28 55.12 7.43
C ASP A 672 -45.70 54.65 7.08
N ASP A 673 -46.32 55.22 6.04
CA ASP A 673 -47.62 54.78 5.49
C ASP A 673 -47.51 53.49 4.64
N LEU A 674 -46.29 52.97 4.43
CA LEU A 674 -46.06 51.78 3.61
C LEU A 674 -46.32 50.49 4.38
N ILE A 675 -47.48 49.86 4.13
CA ILE A 675 -47.73 48.48 4.58
C ILE A 675 -46.71 47.53 3.93
N LEU A 676 -45.69 47.14 4.70
CA LEU A 676 -44.72 46.12 4.30
C LEU A 676 -45.31 44.71 4.47
N VAL A 677 -44.68 43.74 3.82
CA VAL A 677 -45.03 42.31 3.90
C VAL A 677 -43.74 41.52 4.05
N ASN A 678 -43.68 40.74 5.12
CA ASN A 678 -42.46 40.17 5.66
C ASN A 678 -41.74 39.23 4.69
N SER A 679 -40.42 39.36 4.59
CA SER A 679 -39.59 38.41 3.86
C SER A 679 -39.58 37.01 4.52
N PRO A 680 -39.43 35.91 3.75
CA PRO A 680 -39.55 34.55 4.28
C PRO A 680 -38.40 34.23 5.24
N LYS A 681 -38.73 34.03 6.52
CA LYS A 681 -37.80 33.62 7.57
C LYS A 681 -37.37 32.16 7.33
N THR A 682 -36.18 31.93 6.77
CA THR A 682 -35.67 30.56 6.58
C THR A 682 -35.43 29.85 7.92
N LEU A 683 -36.00 28.65 8.05
CA LEU A 683 -35.63 27.65 9.05
C LEU A 683 -34.26 27.03 8.70
N CYS A 684 -33.57 26.46 9.69
CA CYS A 684 -32.33 25.73 9.46
C CYS A 684 -32.63 24.35 8.82
N GLN A 685 -31.90 23.99 7.76
CA GLN A 685 -32.08 22.73 7.02
C GLN A 685 -30.90 21.76 7.23
N CYS A 686 -30.54 21.52 8.49
CA CYS A 686 -29.54 20.52 8.85
C CYS A 686 -30.15 19.10 8.86
N ASP A 687 -29.50 18.14 8.19
CA ASP A 687 -29.67 16.72 8.52
C ASP A 687 -29.28 16.53 10.01
N GLY A 688 -30.18 15.95 10.81
CA GLY A 688 -30.35 16.26 12.24
C GLY A 688 -29.31 15.75 13.25
N THR A 689 -28.05 15.53 12.86
CA THR A 689 -26.99 14.95 13.74
C THR A 689 -25.88 15.92 14.16
N ILE A 690 -25.77 17.11 13.54
CA ILE A 690 -24.68 18.07 13.86
C ILE A 690 -25.16 19.54 13.83
N CYS A 691 -26.26 19.85 14.52
CA CYS A 691 -26.69 21.24 14.75
C CYS A 691 -27.34 21.43 16.14
N PRO A 692 -26.75 22.23 17.03
CA PRO A 692 -27.37 22.59 18.30
C PRO A 692 -28.36 23.75 18.08
N HIS A 693 -29.63 23.41 17.91
CA HIS A 693 -30.75 24.36 17.98
C HIS A 693 -31.75 23.85 19.02
N SER A 694 -32.16 24.73 19.95
CA SER A 694 -33.37 24.51 20.74
C SER A 694 -34.58 24.49 19.80
N THR A 695 -35.49 23.54 19.99
CA THR A 695 -36.69 23.37 19.15
C THR A 695 -37.84 24.32 19.52
N SER A 696 -37.59 25.27 20.43
CA SER A 696 -38.56 26.19 21.02
C SER A 696 -38.82 27.45 20.18
N GLU A 697 -39.20 27.30 18.90
CA GLU A 697 -40.00 28.32 18.18
C GLU A 697 -41.52 28.03 18.27
N THR A 698 -41.95 27.34 19.34
CA THR A 698 -43.36 27.21 19.76
C THR A 698 -43.53 27.70 21.20
N GLY A 699 -43.86 28.98 21.40
CA GLY A 699 -44.13 29.53 22.74
C GLY A 699 -44.37 31.04 22.78
N SER A 700 -45.59 31.42 23.18
CA SER A 700 -46.05 32.74 23.65
C SER A 700 -45.91 34.00 22.75
N ASP A 701 -47.05 34.61 22.43
CA ASP A 701 -47.17 36.02 22.08
C ASP A 701 -46.93 36.92 23.32
N ASN A 702 -45.67 37.07 23.74
CA ASN A 702 -45.31 38.00 24.80
C ASN A 702 -45.36 39.46 24.31
N LYS A 703 -46.45 40.15 24.64
CA LYS A 703 -46.65 41.58 24.38
C LYS A 703 -45.56 42.42 25.07
N GLY A 704 -44.80 43.20 24.29
CA GLY A 704 -43.93 44.26 24.82
C GLY A 704 -42.47 44.24 24.35
N GLU A 705 -42.03 43.29 23.54
CA GLU A 705 -40.63 43.22 23.08
C GLU A 705 -40.34 44.21 21.93
N THR A 706 -39.31 45.04 22.09
CA THR A 706 -38.82 45.99 21.06
C THR A 706 -38.37 45.25 19.80
N THR A 707 -38.83 45.69 18.63
CA THR A 707 -38.51 45.07 17.33
C THR A 707 -37.01 45.15 17.01
N VAL A 708 -36.30 44.03 17.22
CA VAL A 708 -34.84 43.96 17.02
C VAL A 708 -34.44 44.22 15.55
N PRO A 709 -33.29 44.90 15.28
CA PRO A 709 -32.94 45.38 13.94
C PRO A 709 -32.87 44.30 12.85
N GLU A 710 -32.48 43.09 13.22
CA GLU A 710 -32.42 41.94 12.32
C GLU A 710 -33.80 41.35 11.94
N ARG A 711 -34.90 41.84 12.55
CA ARG A 711 -36.29 41.47 12.23
C ARG A 711 -37.08 42.59 11.53
N LEU A 712 -36.49 43.76 11.28
CA LEU A 712 -37.16 44.88 10.59
C LEU A 712 -37.25 44.65 9.08
N ASP A 713 -38.44 44.77 8.49
CA ASP A 713 -38.58 44.70 7.02
C ASP A 713 -38.16 46.02 6.37
N ILE A 714 -37.40 45.92 5.27
CA ILE A 714 -36.81 47.08 4.58
C ILE A 714 -37.71 47.52 3.42
N PRO A 715 -38.14 48.79 3.34
CA PRO A 715 -39.12 49.26 2.36
C PRO A 715 -38.52 49.33 0.95
N MET A 716 -38.96 48.44 0.05
CA MET A 716 -38.51 48.29 -1.34
C MET A 716 -39.69 47.86 -2.23
N PRO A 717 -39.60 48.00 -3.57
CA PRO A 717 -40.63 47.53 -4.50
C PRO A 717 -41.04 46.05 -4.31
N SER A 718 -40.12 45.18 -3.87
CA SER A 718 -40.43 43.77 -3.55
C SER A 718 -41.09 43.52 -2.19
N THR A 719 -40.99 44.43 -1.21
CA THR A 719 -41.48 44.22 0.16
C THR A 719 -42.83 44.88 0.42
N VAL A 720 -43.15 46.01 -0.21
CA VAL A 720 -44.45 46.72 -0.04
C VAL A 720 -45.66 45.90 -0.52
N ARG A 721 -46.77 45.95 0.22
CA ARG A 721 -48.03 45.25 -0.11
C ARG A 721 -48.68 45.78 -1.39
N ARG A 722 -48.61 47.10 -1.61
CA ARG A 722 -49.16 47.81 -2.76
C ARG A 722 -48.09 48.77 -3.28
N LEU A 723 -47.59 48.51 -4.50
CA LEU A 723 -46.50 49.29 -5.08
C LEU A 723 -46.94 50.75 -5.37
N PRO A 724 -46.27 51.77 -4.80
CA PRO A 724 -46.54 53.18 -5.11
C PRO A 724 -46.36 53.48 -6.60
N GLN A 725 -47.12 54.45 -7.13
CA GLN A 725 -47.03 54.83 -8.56
C GLN A 725 -45.60 55.26 -8.94
N ILE A 726 -44.96 56.05 -8.08
CA ILE A 726 -43.56 56.52 -8.22
C ILE A 726 -42.52 55.39 -8.23
N TRP A 727 -42.84 54.22 -7.66
CA TRP A 727 -41.94 53.05 -7.65
C TRP A 727 -42.19 52.06 -8.79
N LYS A 728 -43.23 52.23 -9.61
CA LYS A 728 -43.47 51.38 -10.78
C LYS A 728 -42.29 51.30 -11.76
N PRO A 729 -41.57 52.39 -12.08
CA PRO A 729 -40.39 52.32 -12.96
C PRO A 729 -39.20 51.56 -12.34
N LEU A 730 -39.13 51.51 -11.01
CA LEU A 730 -38.00 50.95 -10.26
C LEU A 730 -38.05 49.41 -10.19
N ARG A 731 -39.23 48.83 -10.44
CA ARG A 731 -39.49 47.40 -10.46
C ARG A 731 -38.53 46.62 -11.36
N SER A 732 -38.17 47.15 -12.53
CA SER A 732 -37.22 46.50 -13.44
C SER A 732 -35.78 46.51 -12.90
N GLN A 733 -35.35 47.63 -12.30
CA GLN A 733 -34.04 47.74 -11.66
C GLN A 733 -33.90 46.75 -10.49
N GLU A 734 -34.93 46.59 -9.65
CA GLU A 734 -34.88 45.58 -8.59
C GLU A 734 -34.89 44.15 -9.17
N ILE A 735 -35.65 43.86 -10.25
CA ILE A 735 -35.60 42.55 -10.91
C ILE A 735 -34.17 42.21 -11.39
N GLU A 736 -33.46 43.14 -12.04
CA GLU A 736 -32.07 42.91 -12.45
C GLU A 736 -31.14 42.65 -11.24
N LEU A 737 -31.21 43.47 -10.20
CA LEU A 737 -30.38 43.32 -9.00
C LEU A 737 -30.67 42.03 -8.21
N ARG A 738 -31.94 41.60 -8.15
CA ARG A 738 -32.36 40.35 -7.48
C ARG A 738 -32.00 39.11 -8.30
N THR A 739 -32.03 39.20 -9.63
CA THR A 739 -31.54 38.13 -10.51
C THR A 739 -30.04 37.94 -10.29
N ALA A 740 -29.25 39.02 -10.31
CA ALA A 740 -27.82 38.96 -9.99
C ALA A 740 -27.57 38.42 -8.56
N GLN A 741 -28.36 38.83 -7.56
CA GLN A 741 -28.29 38.30 -6.20
C GLN A 741 -28.50 36.77 -6.15
N ALA A 742 -29.50 36.26 -6.87
CA ALA A 742 -29.83 34.83 -6.87
C ALA A 742 -28.71 33.97 -7.52
N HIS A 743 -28.20 34.38 -8.68
CA HIS A 743 -27.14 33.63 -9.39
C HIS A 743 -25.81 33.70 -8.63
N GLU A 744 -25.48 34.84 -8.01
CA GLU A 744 -24.30 34.97 -7.13
C GLU A 744 -24.40 34.06 -5.89
N CYS A 745 -25.61 33.90 -5.31
CA CYS A 745 -25.85 32.95 -4.23
C CYS A 745 -25.74 31.48 -4.68
N LEU A 746 -26.32 31.10 -5.82
CA LEU A 746 -26.19 29.73 -6.36
C LEU A 746 -24.73 29.36 -6.65
N HIS A 747 -23.96 30.26 -7.25
CA HIS A 747 -22.53 30.07 -7.48
C HIS A 747 -21.77 29.84 -6.15
N LYS A 748 -22.06 30.64 -5.12
CA LYS A 748 -21.46 30.47 -3.79
C LYS A 748 -21.86 29.16 -3.10
N ILE A 749 -23.12 28.74 -3.21
CA ILE A 749 -23.58 27.43 -2.71
C ILE A 749 -22.80 26.30 -3.36
N ARG A 750 -22.69 26.28 -4.70
CA ARG A 750 -21.96 25.23 -5.44
C ARG A 750 -20.48 25.14 -5.03
N VAL A 751 -19.81 26.29 -4.89
CA VAL A 751 -18.41 26.34 -4.45
C VAL A 751 -18.23 25.77 -3.04
N GLU A 752 -19.07 26.16 -2.08
CA GLU A 752 -18.96 25.66 -0.70
C GLU A 752 -19.43 24.22 -0.53
N VAL A 753 -20.37 23.72 -1.35
CA VAL A 753 -20.72 22.29 -1.41
C VAL A 753 -19.53 21.46 -1.94
N GLY A 754 -18.79 21.96 -2.94
CA GLY A 754 -17.55 21.33 -3.38
C GLY A 754 -16.46 21.32 -2.30
N HIS A 755 -16.24 22.46 -1.64
CA HIS A 755 -15.30 22.61 -0.53
C HIS A 755 -15.64 21.69 0.66
N LYS A 756 -16.91 21.63 1.08
CA LYS A 756 -17.45 20.68 2.07
C LYS A 756 -17.15 19.23 1.69
N SER A 757 -17.33 18.87 0.40
CA SER A 757 -17.05 17.52 -0.10
C SER A 757 -15.54 17.17 0.00
N PHE A 758 -14.65 18.12 -0.30
CA PHE A 758 -13.21 17.97 -0.09
C PHE A 758 -12.86 17.76 1.40
N LEU A 759 -13.43 18.56 2.31
CA LEU A 759 -13.13 18.48 3.75
C LEU A 759 -13.50 17.13 4.37
N PHE A 760 -14.58 16.49 3.92
CA PHE A 760 -14.92 15.12 4.32
C PHE A 760 -13.86 14.09 3.88
N ARG A 761 -13.32 14.22 2.66
CA ARG A 761 -12.28 13.31 2.14
C ARG A 761 -10.93 13.53 2.82
N SER A 762 -10.50 14.78 3.00
CA SER A 762 -9.17 15.10 3.54
C SER A 762 -9.07 15.00 5.07
N ASN A 763 -10.01 15.60 5.82
CA ASN A 763 -9.83 15.83 7.27
C ASN A 763 -10.61 14.86 8.17
N ILE A 764 -11.54 14.06 7.63
CA ILE A 764 -12.38 13.16 8.43
C ILE A 764 -12.06 11.68 8.15
N ARG A 765 -11.76 11.32 6.89
CA ARG A 765 -11.42 9.93 6.50
C ARG A 765 -9.96 9.54 6.72
N LEU A 766 -9.02 10.48 6.60
CA LEU A 766 -7.57 10.21 6.73
C LEU A 766 -7.03 10.48 8.16
N ALA A 767 -7.84 11.09 9.03
CA ALA A 767 -7.47 11.42 10.40
C ALA A 767 -7.37 10.15 11.27
N LYS A 768 -6.15 9.78 11.65
CA LYS A 768 -5.88 8.63 12.54
C LYS A 768 -6.25 8.95 14.00
N GLU A 769 -6.21 10.22 14.39
CA GLU A 769 -6.51 10.66 15.76
C GLU A 769 -7.89 11.30 15.92
N LYS A 770 -8.54 11.05 17.07
CA LYS A 770 -9.79 11.69 17.51
C LYS A 770 -9.71 13.23 17.45
N LYS A 771 -8.55 13.81 17.79
CA LYS A 771 -8.28 15.26 17.83
C LYS A 771 -8.25 15.90 16.43
N GLU A 772 -7.70 15.20 15.44
CA GLU A 772 -7.72 15.64 14.04
C GLU A 772 -9.13 15.52 13.45
N ARG A 773 -9.81 14.38 13.68
CA ARG A 773 -11.16 14.15 13.18
C ARG A 773 -12.15 15.22 13.69
N LEU A 774 -12.04 15.63 14.96
CA LEU A 774 -12.80 16.73 15.56
C LEU A 774 -12.54 18.09 14.87
N ARG A 775 -11.27 18.39 14.50
CA ARG A 775 -10.94 19.59 13.70
C ARG A 775 -11.54 19.52 12.29
N GLY A 776 -11.56 18.33 11.69
CA GLY A 776 -12.24 18.07 10.41
C GLY A 776 -13.75 18.38 10.46
N TYR A 777 -14.45 17.88 11.48
CA TYR A 777 -15.87 18.22 11.70
C TYR A 777 -16.09 19.71 11.96
N ALA A 778 -15.20 20.40 12.69
CA ALA A 778 -15.30 21.85 12.89
C ALA A 778 -15.20 22.63 11.57
N ALA A 779 -14.32 22.20 10.64
CA ALA A 779 -14.21 22.80 9.30
C ALA A 779 -15.46 22.53 8.43
N VAL A 780 -15.97 21.29 8.42
CA VAL A 780 -17.22 20.92 7.74
C VAL A 780 -18.41 21.73 8.26
N ASN A 781 -18.51 21.89 9.59
CA ASN A 781 -19.54 22.71 10.22
C ASN A 781 -19.42 24.19 9.84
N ASN A 782 -18.20 24.68 9.55
CA ASN A 782 -18.03 26.02 9.03
C ASN A 782 -18.54 26.16 7.59
N ALA A 783 -18.21 25.21 6.70
CA ALA A 783 -18.73 25.20 5.34
C ALA A 783 -20.28 25.12 5.30
N ASN A 784 -20.88 24.29 6.16
CA ASN A 784 -22.35 24.22 6.32
C ASN A 784 -22.98 25.59 6.67
N ARG A 785 -22.36 26.40 7.54
CA ARG A 785 -22.85 27.75 7.87
C ARG A 785 -22.85 28.67 6.64
N VAL A 786 -21.78 28.64 5.84
CA VAL A 786 -21.66 29.47 4.65
C VAL A 786 -22.70 29.05 3.58
N ILE A 787 -22.91 27.75 3.39
CA ILE A 787 -23.98 27.21 2.52
C ILE A 787 -25.35 27.72 2.99
N ASN A 788 -25.66 27.60 4.28
CA ASN A 788 -26.94 28.05 4.85
C ASN A 788 -27.15 29.57 4.69
N LEU A 789 -26.10 30.40 4.82
CA LEU A 789 -26.17 31.83 4.59
C LEU A 789 -26.55 32.18 3.14
N TYR A 790 -25.91 31.54 2.16
CA TYR A 790 -26.24 31.79 0.76
C TYR A 790 -27.60 31.18 0.35
N PHE A 791 -28.02 30.07 0.97
CA PHE A 791 -29.38 29.53 0.83
C PHE A 791 -30.46 30.51 1.33
N SER A 792 -30.29 31.10 2.53
CA SER A 792 -31.19 32.14 3.03
C SER A 792 -31.28 33.34 2.08
N ASN A 793 -30.13 33.85 1.62
CA ASN A 793 -30.06 34.97 0.68
C ASN A 793 -30.69 34.65 -0.69
N TYR A 794 -30.52 33.42 -1.18
CA TYR A 794 -31.16 32.92 -2.40
C TYR A 794 -32.69 32.92 -2.27
N ASN A 795 -33.22 32.39 -1.18
CA ASN A 795 -34.67 32.30 -0.96
C ASN A 795 -35.32 33.69 -0.84
N VAL A 796 -34.67 34.66 -0.20
CA VAL A 796 -35.13 36.06 -0.19
C VAL A 796 -35.11 36.65 -1.60
N ALA A 797 -34.03 36.47 -2.38
CA ALA A 797 -33.94 36.95 -3.75
C ALA A 797 -35.03 36.36 -4.67
N ARG A 798 -35.24 35.04 -4.58
CA ARG A 798 -36.27 34.29 -5.33
C ARG A 798 -37.68 34.76 -4.98
N TRP A 799 -37.99 34.92 -3.69
CA TRP A 799 -39.27 35.45 -3.22
C TRP A 799 -39.52 36.89 -3.71
N SER A 800 -38.49 37.74 -3.69
CA SER A 800 -38.56 39.10 -4.25
C SER A 800 -38.89 39.08 -5.74
N LEU A 801 -38.24 38.23 -6.54
CA LEU A 801 -38.49 38.09 -7.98
C LEU A 801 -39.94 37.63 -8.28
N LEU A 802 -40.47 36.68 -7.50
CA LEU A 802 -41.85 36.22 -7.64
C LEU A 802 -42.86 37.34 -7.30
N ARG A 803 -42.63 38.09 -6.21
CA ARG A 803 -43.48 39.24 -5.83
C ARG A 803 -43.41 40.38 -6.84
N LEU A 804 -42.23 40.67 -7.38
CA LEU A 804 -42.02 41.62 -8.48
C LEU A 804 -42.61 41.13 -9.82
N ARG A 805 -43.14 39.89 -9.90
CA ARG A 805 -43.59 39.24 -11.13
C ARG A 805 -42.54 39.35 -12.24
N ALA A 806 -41.34 38.83 -11.97
CA ALA A 806 -40.24 38.79 -12.95
C ALA A 806 -40.63 37.97 -14.21
N PRO A 807 -39.97 38.18 -15.36
CA PRO A 807 -40.24 37.43 -16.58
C PRO A 807 -40.09 35.92 -16.40
N GLN A 808 -40.93 35.13 -17.07
CA GLN A 808 -41.02 33.69 -16.84
C GLN A 808 -39.67 32.97 -17.03
N ALA A 809 -38.88 33.37 -18.04
CA ALA A 809 -37.54 32.85 -18.33
C ALA A 809 -36.53 33.01 -17.19
N VAL A 810 -36.70 34.02 -16.31
CA VAL A 810 -35.87 34.18 -15.10
C VAL A 810 -36.42 33.29 -13.97
N THR A 811 -37.74 33.20 -13.83
CA THR A 811 -38.36 32.41 -12.76
C THR A 811 -38.27 30.90 -12.95
N SER A 812 -38.14 30.41 -14.19
CA SER A 812 -37.96 28.99 -14.52
C SER A 812 -36.56 28.47 -14.19
N GLN A 813 -35.54 29.31 -14.34
CA GLN A 813 -34.14 29.00 -13.97
C GLN A 813 -33.92 28.98 -12.45
N LEU A 814 -34.86 29.54 -11.67
CA LEU A 814 -34.75 29.73 -10.23
C LEU A 814 -35.74 28.82 -9.49
N CYS A 815 -35.40 27.53 -9.43
CA CYS A 815 -36.18 26.49 -8.75
C CYS A 815 -36.07 26.55 -7.20
N ILE A 816 -36.83 25.69 -6.50
CA ILE A 816 -36.81 25.64 -5.02
C ILE A 816 -35.61 24.81 -4.55
N LEU A 817 -34.78 25.38 -3.68
CA LEU A 817 -33.72 24.63 -2.99
C LEU A 817 -34.33 23.80 -1.84
N LEU A 818 -34.02 22.50 -1.82
CA LEU A 818 -34.42 21.54 -0.79
C LEU A 818 -33.16 21.05 -0.04
N PRO A 819 -33.27 20.47 1.17
CA PRO A 819 -32.11 20.02 1.95
C PRO A 819 -31.21 19.05 1.18
N GLY A 820 -31.82 18.12 0.43
CA GLY A 820 -31.11 17.16 -0.42
C GLY A 820 -30.23 17.79 -1.50
N HIS A 821 -30.51 19.04 -1.89
CA HIS A 821 -29.75 19.78 -2.91
C HIS A 821 -28.44 20.37 -2.37
N LEU A 822 -28.28 20.44 -1.04
CA LEU A 822 -27.14 21.03 -0.34
C LEU A 822 -26.22 19.97 0.31
N ARG A 823 -26.48 18.69 0.00
CA ARG A 823 -25.63 17.57 0.40
C ARG A 823 -24.31 17.60 -0.37
N ALA A 824 -23.25 17.12 0.28
CA ALA A 824 -22.00 16.85 -0.41
C ALA A 824 -22.24 15.75 -1.46
N LEU A 825 -21.64 15.87 -2.63
CA LEU A 825 -21.76 14.86 -3.70
C LEU A 825 -20.43 14.11 -3.82
N PRO A 826 -20.34 12.87 -3.33
CA PRO A 826 -19.12 12.08 -3.45
C PRO A 826 -18.72 11.86 -4.92
N ALA A 827 -19.69 11.58 -5.79
CA ALA A 827 -19.46 11.27 -7.21
C ALA A 827 -18.62 12.34 -7.99
N ILE A 828 -18.62 13.61 -7.56
CA ILE A 828 -17.83 14.67 -8.20
C ILE A 828 -16.32 14.55 -7.87
N TYR A 829 -15.95 13.89 -6.76
CA TYR A 829 -14.57 13.87 -6.22
C TYR A 829 -14.07 12.51 -5.66
N ASP A 830 -14.93 11.49 -5.58
CA ASP A 830 -14.66 10.13 -5.07
C ASP A 830 -15.52 9.12 -5.86
N HIS A 831 -14.88 8.40 -6.78
CA HIS A 831 -15.51 7.44 -7.69
C HIS A 831 -15.53 6.00 -7.13
N LYS A 832 -15.24 5.79 -5.84
CA LYS A 832 -15.13 4.43 -5.23
C LYS A 832 -16.14 4.17 -4.10
N MET A 833 -17.13 5.04 -3.93
CA MET A 833 -18.18 4.90 -2.91
C MET A 833 -19.22 3.83 -3.28
N ARG A 834 -19.05 2.61 -2.76
CA ARG A 834 -20.13 1.60 -2.75
C ARG A 834 -21.32 2.10 -1.91
N GLY A 835 -22.54 1.83 -2.35
CA GLY A 835 -23.80 2.13 -1.63
C GLY A 835 -24.48 3.46 -1.96
N GLU A 836 -23.85 4.40 -2.66
CA GLU A 836 -24.45 5.70 -3.02
C GLU A 836 -24.85 5.81 -4.52
N ARG A 837 -24.65 4.75 -5.32
CA ARG A 837 -24.73 4.76 -6.79
C ARG A 837 -26.05 5.29 -7.38
N ASN A 838 -27.18 5.16 -6.68
CA ASN A 838 -28.50 5.52 -7.21
C ASN A 838 -28.97 6.95 -6.82
N LYS A 839 -28.08 7.82 -6.34
CA LYS A 839 -28.42 9.20 -5.95
C LYS A 839 -28.10 10.18 -7.08
N SER A 840 -29.12 10.55 -7.84
CA SER A 840 -29.01 11.55 -8.91
C SER A 840 -28.48 12.89 -8.41
N ALA A 841 -27.68 13.56 -9.25
CA ALA A 841 -27.20 14.89 -8.95
C ALA A 841 -28.39 15.88 -8.92
N SER A 842 -28.63 16.50 -7.77
CA SER A 842 -29.69 17.49 -7.51
C SER A 842 -29.80 18.58 -8.57
N TRP A 843 -30.98 19.21 -8.78
CA TRP A 843 -31.20 20.21 -9.85
C TRP A 843 -30.23 21.38 -9.95
N ILE A 844 -29.48 21.74 -8.90
CA ILE A 844 -28.37 22.71 -9.04
C ILE A 844 -27.19 22.14 -9.87
N TRP A 845 -27.27 20.87 -10.24
CA TRP A 845 -26.37 20.01 -11.01
C TRP A 845 -27.11 19.03 -11.96
N SER A 846 -28.46 18.98 -11.99
CA SER A 846 -29.18 18.07 -12.90
C SER A 846 -29.07 18.58 -14.33
N VAL A 847 -29.30 17.69 -15.28
CA VAL A 847 -28.72 17.83 -16.63
C VAL A 847 -29.81 17.68 -17.69
N ASP A 848 -30.16 18.80 -18.34
CA ASP A 848 -30.50 18.82 -19.76
C ASP A 848 -29.34 19.51 -20.49
N VAL A 849 -28.41 18.73 -21.08
CA VAL A 849 -27.22 19.30 -21.74
C VAL A 849 -27.60 20.21 -22.92
N ALA A 850 -28.77 20.00 -23.54
CA ALA A 850 -29.24 20.82 -24.64
C ALA A 850 -29.96 22.09 -24.14
N GLY A 851 -30.86 21.97 -23.18
CA GLY A 851 -31.63 23.09 -22.60
C GLY A 851 -30.80 24.01 -21.70
N ASP A 852 -30.02 23.45 -20.77
CA ASP A 852 -29.28 24.23 -19.77
C ASP A 852 -28.06 24.95 -20.38
N ALA A 853 -27.43 24.38 -21.41
CA ALA A 853 -26.34 25.03 -22.15
C ALA A 853 -26.79 26.28 -22.90
N LEU A 854 -28.06 26.32 -23.37
CA LEU A 854 -28.68 27.51 -23.96
C LEU A 854 -29.05 28.57 -22.90
N ALA A 855 -29.19 28.17 -21.64
CA ALA A 855 -29.57 29.04 -20.53
C ALA A 855 -28.38 29.70 -19.83
N GLU A 856 -27.36 28.93 -19.42
CA GLU A 856 -26.23 29.43 -18.64
C GLU A 856 -24.87 28.87 -19.12
N PRO A 857 -23.98 29.68 -19.74
CA PRO A 857 -22.71 29.22 -20.34
C PRO A 857 -21.66 28.56 -19.42
N TYR A 858 -21.88 28.49 -18.10
CA TYR A 858 -21.01 27.70 -17.22
C TYR A 858 -21.50 26.25 -17.02
N LEU A 859 -22.76 25.95 -17.36
CA LEU A 859 -23.30 24.59 -17.31
C LEU A 859 -22.78 23.76 -18.49
N ASP A 860 -22.71 24.32 -19.70
CA ASP A 860 -22.04 23.68 -20.84
C ASP A 860 -20.58 23.30 -20.52
N GLU A 861 -19.82 24.20 -19.91
CA GLU A 861 -18.45 23.95 -19.45
C GLU A 861 -18.35 22.85 -18.39
N LEU A 862 -19.33 22.75 -17.49
CA LEU A 862 -19.40 21.69 -16.47
C LEU A 862 -19.79 20.33 -17.10
N HIS A 863 -20.76 20.33 -18.01
CA HIS A 863 -21.21 19.15 -18.74
C HIS A 863 -20.07 18.59 -19.61
N ARG A 864 -19.38 19.46 -20.37
CA ARG A 864 -18.18 19.14 -21.15
C ARG A 864 -17.12 18.44 -20.30
N VAL A 865 -16.77 18.98 -19.13
CA VAL A 865 -15.76 18.39 -18.22
C VAL A 865 -16.24 17.06 -17.63
N THR A 866 -17.54 16.94 -17.33
CA THR A 866 -18.12 15.71 -16.77
C THR A 866 -18.12 14.58 -17.80
N TRP A 867 -18.61 14.84 -19.02
CA TRP A 867 -18.58 13.91 -20.14
C TRP A 867 -17.15 13.47 -20.48
N LEU A 868 -16.18 14.41 -20.54
CA LEU A 868 -14.78 14.08 -20.81
C LEU A 868 -14.20 13.14 -19.74
N ARG A 869 -14.49 13.37 -18.46
CA ARG A 869 -14.04 12.51 -17.36
C ARG A 869 -14.71 11.12 -17.38
N ALA A 870 -15.98 11.05 -17.78
CA ALA A 870 -16.69 9.79 -17.96
C ALA A 870 -16.10 8.99 -19.13
N ARG A 871 -15.89 9.62 -20.30
CA ARG A 871 -15.22 9.00 -21.46
C ARG A 871 -13.84 8.48 -21.07
N ALA A 872 -13.03 9.27 -20.38
CA ALA A 872 -11.71 8.84 -19.93
C ALA A 872 -11.76 7.68 -18.91
N ARG A 873 -12.80 7.58 -18.06
CA ARG A 873 -13.01 6.40 -17.19
C ARG A 873 -13.34 5.16 -18.01
N LEU A 874 -14.20 5.28 -19.01
CA LEU A 874 -14.52 4.19 -19.95
C LEU A 874 -13.25 3.74 -20.68
N ASP A 875 -12.52 4.67 -21.31
CA ASP A 875 -11.26 4.37 -22.02
C ASP A 875 -10.25 3.61 -21.13
N ARG A 876 -10.08 4.01 -19.85
CA ARG A 876 -9.16 3.33 -18.92
C ARG A 876 -9.65 1.93 -18.48
N TRP A 877 -10.95 1.65 -18.51
CA TRP A 877 -11.49 0.31 -18.21
C TRP A 877 -11.48 -0.59 -19.44
N GLU A 878 -11.72 -0.04 -20.64
CA GLU A 878 -11.50 -0.73 -21.92
C GLU A 878 -10.02 -1.16 -22.02
N GLU A 879 -9.09 -0.23 -21.76
CA GLU A 879 -7.64 -0.54 -21.69
C GLU A 879 -7.30 -1.61 -20.65
N GLU A 880 -7.83 -1.53 -19.42
CA GLU A 880 -7.52 -2.50 -18.35
C GLU A 880 -8.02 -3.90 -18.67
N HIS A 881 -9.23 -4.04 -19.21
CA HIS A 881 -9.81 -5.34 -19.56
C HIS A 881 -9.03 -6.04 -20.67
N THR A 882 -8.53 -5.29 -21.66
CA THR A 882 -7.60 -5.82 -22.68
C THR A 882 -6.24 -6.16 -22.07
N LEU A 883 -5.67 -5.28 -21.25
CA LEU A 883 -4.37 -5.50 -20.60
C LEU A 883 -4.36 -6.76 -19.73
N ILE A 884 -5.40 -7.04 -18.94
CA ILE A 884 -5.44 -8.24 -18.08
C ILE A 884 -5.33 -9.53 -18.90
N LYS A 885 -6.01 -9.61 -20.06
CA LYS A 885 -5.93 -10.78 -20.95
C LYS A 885 -4.50 -10.97 -21.49
N ARG A 886 -3.87 -9.88 -21.94
CA ARG A 886 -2.45 -9.89 -22.36
C ARG A 886 -1.51 -10.27 -21.23
N GLU A 887 -1.77 -9.80 -20.00
CA GLU A 887 -0.97 -10.13 -18.81
C GLU A 887 -1.06 -11.61 -18.44
N MET A 888 -2.19 -12.27 -18.71
CA MET A 888 -2.35 -13.73 -18.57
C MET A 888 -1.52 -14.47 -19.64
N GLU A 889 -1.61 -14.08 -20.91
CA GLU A 889 -0.78 -14.60 -22.03
C GLU A 889 0.72 -14.46 -21.75
N TRP A 890 1.16 -13.30 -21.26
CA TRP A 890 2.56 -13.03 -20.93
C TRP A 890 3.02 -13.80 -19.69
N THR A 891 2.14 -14.09 -18.74
CA THR A 891 2.47 -14.87 -17.53
C THR A 891 2.81 -16.32 -17.88
N THR A 892 1.98 -17.00 -18.67
CA THR A 892 2.26 -18.39 -19.08
C THR A 892 3.50 -18.47 -19.97
N THR A 893 3.65 -17.53 -20.91
CA THR A 893 4.84 -17.45 -21.78
C THR A 893 6.13 -17.20 -20.99
N TYR A 894 6.08 -16.38 -19.92
CA TYR A 894 7.22 -16.18 -19.01
C TYR A 894 7.63 -17.48 -18.31
N PHE A 895 6.67 -18.29 -17.85
CA PHE A 895 6.98 -19.55 -17.18
C PHE A 895 7.61 -20.58 -18.12
N GLU A 896 7.14 -20.73 -19.36
CA GLU A 896 7.80 -21.64 -20.33
C GLU A 896 9.18 -21.10 -20.78
N TYR A 897 9.36 -19.77 -20.86
CA TYR A 897 10.69 -19.19 -21.06
C TYR A 897 11.64 -19.58 -19.93
N LYS A 898 11.23 -19.43 -18.65
CA LYS A 898 12.07 -19.81 -17.50
C LYS A 898 12.32 -21.32 -17.42
N ALA A 899 11.38 -22.15 -17.88
CA ALA A 899 11.59 -23.59 -18.04
C ALA A 899 12.67 -23.87 -19.09
N THR A 900 12.51 -23.34 -20.30
CA THR A 900 13.46 -23.50 -21.42
C THR A 900 14.87 -23.01 -21.06
N GLU A 901 14.97 -21.84 -20.41
CA GLU A 901 16.22 -21.27 -19.91
C GLU A 901 16.91 -22.23 -18.93
N SER A 902 16.14 -22.87 -18.03
CA SER A 902 16.66 -23.81 -17.03
C SER A 902 17.22 -25.09 -17.63
N GLU A 903 16.70 -25.55 -18.78
CA GLU A 903 17.22 -26.72 -19.50
C GLU A 903 18.54 -26.38 -20.21
N GLY A 904 18.57 -25.22 -20.89
CA GLY A 904 19.76 -24.66 -21.56
C GLY A 904 20.93 -24.34 -20.61
N TRP A 905 20.73 -24.33 -19.29
CA TRP A 905 21.83 -24.27 -18.31
C TRP A 905 22.81 -25.45 -18.43
N THR A 906 22.40 -26.56 -19.05
CA THR A 906 23.26 -27.73 -19.26
C THR A 906 24.13 -27.66 -20.52
N ASP A 907 23.84 -26.74 -21.45
CA ASP A 907 24.46 -26.67 -22.77
C ASP A 907 25.95 -26.34 -22.76
N GLY A 908 26.66 -26.83 -23.79
CA GLY A 908 28.03 -26.43 -24.11
C GLY A 908 29.12 -26.86 -23.13
N ARG A 909 28.79 -27.60 -22.06
CA ARG A 909 29.75 -28.04 -21.03
C ARG A 909 29.48 -29.47 -20.56
N MET A 910 30.53 -30.20 -20.19
CA MET A 910 30.40 -31.46 -19.45
C MET A 910 29.81 -31.19 -18.06
N GLN A 911 28.54 -31.58 -17.86
CA GLN A 911 27.81 -31.45 -16.61
C GLN A 911 27.98 -32.70 -15.73
N SER A 912 27.95 -32.50 -14.41
CA SER A 912 27.80 -33.61 -13.45
C SER A 912 26.32 -34.06 -13.36
N PRO A 913 26.04 -35.31 -12.92
CA PRO A 913 24.66 -35.77 -12.72
C PRO A 913 23.84 -34.89 -11.76
N ALA A 914 24.50 -34.25 -10.78
CA ALA A 914 23.85 -33.32 -9.85
C ALA A 914 23.43 -32.00 -10.53
N GLN A 915 24.25 -31.46 -11.44
CA GLN A 915 23.89 -30.29 -12.23
C GLN A 915 22.75 -30.61 -13.20
N GLN A 916 22.81 -31.75 -13.90
CA GLN A 916 21.73 -32.22 -14.77
C GLN A 916 20.40 -32.35 -14.01
N ALA A 917 20.40 -33.06 -12.88
CA ALA A 917 19.20 -33.22 -12.05
C ALA A 917 18.66 -31.89 -11.50
N TRP A 918 19.54 -30.92 -11.20
CA TRP A 918 19.13 -29.58 -10.78
C TRP A 918 18.48 -28.78 -11.90
N ALA A 919 19.05 -28.78 -13.11
CA ALA A 919 18.47 -28.11 -14.29
C ALA A 919 17.08 -28.68 -14.62
N SER A 920 16.95 -30.01 -14.71
CA SER A 920 15.66 -30.67 -14.97
C SER A 920 14.63 -30.39 -13.87
N ARG A 921 15.05 -30.33 -12.59
CA ARG A 921 14.16 -29.95 -11.48
C ARG A 921 13.69 -28.49 -11.62
N SER A 922 14.57 -27.56 -11.92
CA SER A 922 14.22 -26.15 -12.09
C SER A 922 13.27 -25.96 -13.27
N ALA A 923 13.54 -26.61 -14.41
CA ALA A 923 12.66 -26.60 -15.57
C ALA A 923 11.26 -27.15 -15.26
N ALA A 924 11.18 -28.31 -14.61
CA ALA A 924 9.91 -28.90 -14.18
C ALA A 924 9.15 -28.01 -13.18
N THR A 925 9.86 -27.31 -12.29
CA THR A 925 9.24 -26.37 -11.33
C THR A 925 8.63 -25.16 -12.06
N TRP A 926 9.32 -24.60 -13.06
CA TRP A 926 8.76 -23.51 -13.88
C TRP A 926 7.57 -23.98 -14.74
N ARG A 927 7.60 -25.21 -15.28
CA ARG A 927 6.45 -25.79 -15.99
C ARG A 927 5.24 -25.96 -15.08
N LEU A 928 5.43 -26.39 -13.82
CA LEU A 928 4.34 -26.47 -12.84
C LEU A 928 3.74 -25.09 -12.50
N HIS A 929 4.54 -24.02 -12.46
CA HIS A 929 4.01 -22.65 -12.39
C HIS A 929 3.21 -22.27 -13.65
N GLY A 930 3.64 -22.70 -14.84
CA GLY A 930 2.91 -22.53 -16.10
C GLY A 930 1.55 -23.25 -16.10
N VAL A 931 1.52 -24.53 -15.71
CA VAL A 931 0.29 -25.33 -15.62
C VAL A 931 -0.70 -24.71 -14.61
N HIS A 932 -0.24 -24.43 -13.39
CA HIS A 932 -1.08 -23.79 -12.37
C HIS A 932 -1.64 -22.44 -12.83
N ALA A 933 -0.85 -21.65 -13.56
CA ALA A 933 -1.33 -20.39 -14.12
C ALA A 933 -2.45 -20.62 -15.15
N SER A 934 -2.25 -21.52 -16.11
CA SER A 934 -3.27 -21.88 -17.11
C SER A 934 -4.56 -22.39 -16.48
N GLU A 935 -4.49 -23.34 -15.54
CA GLU A 935 -5.68 -23.88 -14.84
C GLU A 935 -6.48 -22.77 -14.12
N THR A 936 -5.78 -21.86 -13.44
CA THR A 936 -6.40 -20.74 -12.73
C THR A 936 -7.03 -19.74 -13.71
N PHE A 937 -6.34 -19.49 -14.83
CA PHE A 937 -6.81 -18.62 -15.92
C PHE A 937 -8.03 -19.19 -16.64
N ASP A 938 -8.08 -20.49 -16.91
CA ASP A 938 -9.24 -21.16 -17.53
C ASP A 938 -10.47 -21.07 -16.64
N VAL A 939 -10.33 -21.36 -15.34
CA VAL A 939 -11.43 -21.21 -14.35
C VAL A 939 -11.94 -19.77 -14.29
N SER A 940 -11.06 -18.77 -14.37
CA SER A 940 -11.47 -17.35 -14.39
C SER A 940 -12.13 -16.94 -15.71
N THR A 941 -11.67 -17.51 -16.83
CA THR A 941 -12.20 -17.27 -18.18
C THR A 941 -13.58 -17.91 -18.37
N GLN A 942 -13.79 -19.11 -17.82
CA GLN A 942 -15.12 -19.75 -17.75
C GLN A 942 -16.10 -18.88 -16.95
N LYS A 943 -15.70 -18.40 -15.76
CA LYS A 943 -16.51 -17.46 -14.96
C LYS A 943 -16.83 -16.15 -15.70
N LEU A 944 -15.92 -15.64 -16.53
CA LEU A 944 -16.18 -14.49 -17.40
C LEU A 944 -17.19 -14.83 -18.50
N LYS A 945 -17.05 -15.97 -19.19
CA LYS A 945 -18.03 -16.43 -20.19
C LYS A 945 -19.43 -16.55 -19.60
N SER A 946 -19.57 -17.20 -18.44
CA SER A 946 -20.87 -17.30 -17.74
C SER A 946 -21.46 -15.94 -17.36
N TYR A 947 -20.62 -14.96 -17.00
CA TYR A 947 -21.06 -13.59 -16.68
C TYR A 947 -21.53 -12.81 -17.92
N LEU A 948 -20.91 -13.04 -19.08
CA LEU A 948 -21.23 -12.35 -20.34
C LEU A 948 -22.45 -12.94 -21.08
N GLY A 949 -22.91 -14.14 -20.71
CA GLY A 949 -24.13 -14.75 -21.25
C GLY A 949 -23.97 -16.24 -21.53
N GLY A 950 -24.09 -17.07 -20.49
CA GLY A 950 -24.31 -18.50 -20.67
C GLY A 950 -25.78 -18.79 -20.97
N ASP A 951 -26.05 -19.35 -22.16
CA ASP A 951 -27.29 -20.02 -22.56
C ASP A 951 -28.62 -19.24 -22.41
N ASP A 952 -28.70 -18.05 -23.04
CA ASP A 952 -29.98 -17.39 -23.37
C ASP A 952 -30.22 -17.42 -24.90
N PRO A 953 -31.22 -18.15 -25.42
CA PRO A 953 -31.42 -18.37 -26.85
C PRO A 953 -32.10 -17.18 -27.58
N PHE A 954 -31.86 -15.94 -27.14
CA PHE A 954 -32.52 -14.74 -27.67
C PHE A 954 -31.61 -13.73 -28.39
N TRP A 955 -30.29 -13.97 -28.46
CA TRP A 955 -29.33 -13.13 -29.18
C TRP A 955 -28.48 -13.91 -30.19
N GLN A 956 -29.14 -14.49 -31.19
CA GLN A 956 -28.48 -14.78 -32.47
C GLN A 956 -28.46 -13.50 -33.31
N ASP A 957 -27.27 -12.97 -33.58
CA ASP A 957 -27.08 -11.84 -34.50
C ASP A 957 -27.17 -12.37 -35.96
N PRO A 958 -28.16 -11.97 -36.76
CA PRO A 958 -28.57 -12.72 -37.95
C PRO A 958 -27.75 -12.41 -39.22
N GLU A 959 -26.44 -12.13 -39.11
CA GLU A 959 -25.66 -11.62 -40.24
C GLU A 959 -24.18 -12.09 -40.32
N HIS A 960 -23.95 -13.41 -40.41
CA HIS A 960 -22.85 -13.95 -41.22
C HIS A 960 -23.12 -15.40 -41.68
N PRO A 961 -22.94 -15.75 -42.98
CA PRO A 961 -23.08 -17.12 -43.48
C PRO A 961 -21.85 -17.99 -43.18
N GLU A 962 -22.06 -19.30 -43.27
CA GLU A 962 -21.09 -20.36 -42.99
C GLU A 962 -19.93 -20.39 -44.00
N ASP A 963 -18.70 -20.55 -43.51
CA ASP A 963 -17.56 -21.13 -44.25
C ASP A 963 -16.39 -21.41 -43.29
N ASN A 964 -16.26 -22.64 -42.78
CA ASN A 964 -15.08 -23.05 -41.99
C ASN A 964 -14.90 -24.59 -41.87
N ASP A 965 -15.02 -25.31 -42.98
CA ASP A 965 -14.74 -26.76 -43.04
C ASP A 965 -13.28 -27.02 -43.45
N PHE A 966 -12.34 -26.81 -42.51
CA PHE A 966 -10.94 -27.14 -42.73
C PHE A 966 -10.13 -27.33 -41.43
N PHE A 967 -10.23 -28.50 -40.80
CA PHE A 967 -9.11 -29.23 -40.17
C PHE A 967 -9.58 -30.58 -39.59
N ALA A 968 -9.61 -31.60 -40.44
CA ALA A 968 -9.62 -33.00 -40.03
C ALA A 968 -8.21 -33.60 -40.14
N GLU A 969 -8.02 -34.79 -39.55
CA GLU A 969 -6.84 -35.65 -39.63
C GLU A 969 -5.53 -35.13 -39.00
N LEU A 970 -5.16 -35.70 -37.85
CA LEU A 970 -4.07 -36.68 -37.72
C LEU A 970 -4.36 -37.61 -36.51
N PRO A 971 -3.81 -38.84 -36.44
CA PRO A 971 -4.42 -39.93 -35.65
C PRO A 971 -3.83 -40.15 -34.25
N ASP A 972 -4.65 -40.73 -33.37
CA ASP A 972 -4.28 -41.28 -32.07
C ASP A 972 -3.77 -42.73 -32.18
N PRO A 973 -2.59 -43.09 -31.65
CA PRO A 973 -2.04 -44.44 -31.74
C PRO A 973 -2.06 -45.21 -30.40
N ASN A 974 -3.18 -45.82 -30.01
CA ASN A 974 -3.23 -46.98 -29.08
C ASN A 974 -4.60 -47.67 -29.03
N GLU A 975 -4.78 -48.77 -29.79
CA GLU A 975 -5.70 -49.86 -29.42
C GLU A 975 -5.04 -51.22 -29.69
N ASP A 976 -4.85 -52.02 -28.62
CA ASP A 976 -4.45 -53.42 -28.72
C ASP A 976 -5.65 -54.28 -29.17
N ASN A 977 -5.51 -55.02 -30.27
CA ASN A 977 -6.63 -55.72 -30.90
C ASN A 977 -6.46 -57.26 -30.88
N HIS A 978 -6.95 -57.88 -29.81
CA HIS A 978 -7.21 -59.32 -29.73
C HIS A 978 -8.35 -59.64 -28.75
N SER A 979 -9.33 -60.51 -29.00
CA SER A 979 -10.02 -60.92 -30.25
C SER A 979 -11.10 -61.95 -29.88
N ASN A 980 -12.26 -61.92 -30.58
CA ASN A 980 -13.21 -63.03 -30.77
C ASN A 980 -14.11 -63.56 -29.64
N ASN A 981 -15.39 -63.70 -30.03
CA ASN A 981 -16.30 -64.85 -29.85
C ASN A 981 -17.29 -64.95 -28.67
N ARG A 982 -18.57 -64.74 -29.04
CA ARG A 982 -19.68 -65.73 -29.03
C ARG A 982 -20.17 -66.34 -27.69
N SER A 983 -21.35 -65.83 -27.29
CA SER A 983 -22.64 -66.54 -27.09
C SER A 983 -22.90 -67.47 -25.88
N SER A 984 -24.22 -67.63 -25.64
CA SER A 984 -24.95 -68.75 -25.01
C SER A 984 -24.96 -68.93 -23.47
N ASP A 985 -26.15 -68.66 -22.91
CA ASP A 985 -27.01 -69.54 -22.08
C ASP A 985 -26.71 -69.85 -20.58
N GLY A 986 -27.81 -70.02 -19.81
CA GLY A 986 -27.87 -70.50 -18.41
C GLY A 986 -27.66 -69.41 -17.34
N ASP A 987 -28.61 -68.96 -16.49
CA ASP A 987 -29.92 -69.42 -15.97
C ASP A 987 -29.92 -70.35 -14.72
N ALA A 988 -30.77 -69.96 -13.76
CA ALA A 988 -31.31 -70.62 -12.53
C ALA A 988 -30.44 -71.34 -11.47
N GLY A 989 -30.66 -70.96 -10.18
CA GLY A 989 -30.53 -71.83 -8.98
C GLY A 989 -29.46 -71.40 -7.94
N THR A 990 -29.74 -70.75 -6.79
CA THR A 990 -30.46 -71.18 -5.54
C THR A 990 -29.80 -72.37 -4.78
N HIS A 991 -29.63 -72.42 -3.44
CA HIS A 991 -30.42 -71.83 -2.34
C HIS A 991 -29.68 -71.89 -0.96
N LEU A 992 -29.97 -70.94 -0.03
CA LEU A 992 -29.89 -71.04 1.47
C LEU A 992 -28.48 -71.16 2.13
N HIS A 993 -28.20 -70.79 3.40
CA HIS A 993 -28.98 -70.38 4.61
C HIS A 993 -28.16 -69.35 5.51
N PRO A 994 -28.50 -68.96 6.78
CA PRO A 994 -28.11 -67.68 7.45
C PRO A 994 -27.20 -67.92 8.71
N PRO A 995 -27.07 -67.09 9.81
CA PRO A 995 -27.76 -65.84 10.22
C PRO A 995 -26.91 -64.73 10.93
N ASP A 996 -27.62 -63.75 11.55
CA ASP A 996 -27.22 -62.80 12.63
C ASP A 996 -26.16 -61.70 12.30
N ASN A 997 -26.10 -60.50 12.90
CA ASN A 997 -26.96 -59.58 13.69
C ASN A 997 -26.19 -58.22 13.78
N SER A 998 -26.68 -57.02 14.15
CA SER A 998 -28.01 -56.46 14.50
C SER A 998 -27.93 -54.91 14.69
N ALA A 999 -28.96 -54.14 14.30
CA ALA A 999 -29.38 -52.82 14.89
C ALA A 999 -28.37 -51.63 14.88
N SER A 1000 -28.68 -50.33 15.00
CA SER A 1000 -29.88 -49.44 15.06
C SER A 1000 -29.34 -47.97 15.09
N ASP A 1001 -29.99 -46.86 14.71
CA ASP A 1001 -31.32 -46.51 14.14
C ASP A 1001 -31.22 -45.10 13.46
N SER A 1002 -32.10 -44.62 12.56
CA SER A 1002 -33.42 -43.94 12.73
C SER A 1002 -33.41 -42.63 13.57
N GLU A 1003 -34.17 -41.56 13.26
CA GLU A 1003 -35.18 -41.30 12.20
C GLU A 1003 -35.46 -39.77 12.00
N ALA A 1004 -36.11 -39.38 10.88
CA ALA A 1004 -37.09 -38.27 10.70
C ALA A 1004 -36.78 -36.79 11.12
N SER A 1005 -37.56 -35.73 10.78
CA SER A 1005 -38.32 -35.31 9.56
C SER A 1005 -38.80 -33.84 9.73
N GLY A 1006 -39.52 -33.24 8.75
CA GLY A 1006 -40.20 -31.93 8.87
C GLY A 1006 -39.72 -30.86 7.86
N ILE A 1007 -40.49 -30.18 6.99
CA ILE A 1007 -41.94 -29.96 6.70
C ILE A 1007 -42.59 -28.70 7.33
N THR A 1008 -42.67 -27.65 6.49
CA THR A 1008 -43.67 -26.56 6.32
C THR A 1008 -44.10 -25.57 7.43
N ALA A 1009 -43.77 -24.29 7.19
CA ALA A 1009 -44.68 -23.13 6.98
C ALA A 1009 -45.45 -22.46 8.15
N THR A 1010 -45.91 -21.22 7.86
CA THR A 1010 -46.84 -20.35 8.64
C THR A 1010 -46.32 -19.85 10.01
N ASP A 1011 -46.67 -18.67 10.55
CA ASP A 1011 -47.48 -17.55 10.02
C ASP A 1011 -47.10 -16.19 10.69
N ASP A 1012 -47.90 -15.15 10.44
CA ASP A 1012 -47.85 -13.76 10.94
C ASP A 1012 -47.48 -13.54 12.43
N GLY A 1013 -47.01 -12.33 12.75
CA GLY A 1013 -46.87 -11.84 14.13
C GLY A 1013 -46.40 -10.39 14.28
N ASP A 1014 -47.35 -9.46 14.51
CA ASP A 1014 -47.07 -8.10 15.00
C ASP A 1014 -46.40 -8.11 16.39
N SER A 1015 -45.62 -7.08 16.72
CA SER A 1015 -46.00 -6.11 17.77
C SER A 1015 -44.90 -5.09 18.16
N ASP A 1016 -45.36 -4.08 18.90
CA ASP A 1016 -44.73 -2.80 19.23
C ASP A 1016 -43.85 -2.81 20.51
N SER A 1017 -43.33 -1.62 20.87
CA SER A 1017 -42.74 -1.22 22.17
C SER A 1017 -41.28 -1.66 22.47
N LYS A 1018 -40.38 -0.87 23.09
CA LYS A 1018 -40.41 0.23 24.12
C LYS A 1018 -40.48 -0.22 25.60
N ALA A 1019 -39.31 -0.51 26.18
CA ALA A 1019 -38.88 -0.18 27.56
C ALA A 1019 -37.35 -0.41 27.63
N SER A 1020 -36.44 0.39 28.20
CA SER A 1020 -36.39 1.36 29.33
C SER A 1020 -36.05 0.74 30.69
N GLY A 1021 -34.95 1.20 31.30
CA GLY A 1021 -34.44 0.78 32.62
C GLY A 1021 -33.11 -0.01 32.52
N GLU A 1022 -32.18 0.07 33.47
CA GLU A 1022 -32.06 1.07 34.57
C GLU A 1022 -30.60 1.14 35.09
N ALA A 1023 -30.39 1.54 36.36
CA ALA A 1023 -29.11 1.83 37.03
C ALA A 1023 -28.14 0.60 37.14
N SER A 1024 -26.88 0.72 37.59
CA SER A 1024 -26.27 1.71 38.50
C SER A 1024 -24.74 1.78 38.43
N ASP A 1025 -24.17 2.97 38.70
CA ASP A 1025 -22.79 3.14 39.17
C ASP A 1025 -22.73 3.02 40.71
N GLU A 1026 -21.66 2.41 41.25
CA GLU A 1026 -21.22 2.62 42.65
C GLU A 1026 -19.68 2.76 42.73
N ALA A 1027 -19.24 3.38 43.82
CA ALA A 1027 -17.87 3.77 44.23
C ALA A 1027 -16.79 2.66 44.11
N SER A 1028 -15.48 2.95 44.18
CA SER A 1028 -14.75 4.03 44.87
C SER A 1028 -13.52 4.49 44.09
N ASP A 1029 -13.24 5.79 43.94
CA ASP A 1029 -12.71 6.75 44.94
C ASP A 1029 -11.20 6.59 45.17
N ASP A 1030 -10.44 7.57 44.68
CA ASP A 1030 -9.25 8.19 45.27
C ASP A 1030 -8.66 9.16 44.23
N GLY A 1031 -8.40 10.40 44.63
CA GLY A 1031 -7.79 11.41 43.78
C GLY A 1031 -6.51 11.99 44.39
N ASP A 1032 -5.77 12.76 43.60
CA ASP A 1032 -5.56 14.16 43.99
C ASP A 1032 -5.21 15.04 42.77
N SER A 1033 -5.22 16.36 42.97
CA SER A 1033 -5.02 17.38 41.94
C SER A 1033 -3.72 18.17 42.13
N ASP A 1034 -2.92 18.27 41.08
CA ASP A 1034 -1.60 18.89 41.13
C ASP A 1034 -1.61 20.31 40.51
N SER A 1035 -1.21 21.34 41.27
CA SER A 1035 -1.31 22.74 40.82
C SER A 1035 -0.21 23.69 41.34
N LYS A 1036 0.65 24.14 40.41
CA LYS A 1036 1.38 25.43 40.35
C LYS A 1036 1.82 26.15 41.66
N ALA A 1037 3.12 26.11 41.93
CA ALA A 1037 3.95 27.21 42.49
C ALA A 1037 5.44 26.77 42.51
N SER A 1038 6.48 27.58 42.65
CA SER A 1038 6.94 28.85 42.03
C SER A 1038 8.07 29.41 42.93
N GLY A 1039 9.26 29.68 42.37
CA GLY A 1039 10.45 30.18 43.11
C GLY A 1039 11.21 29.09 43.90
N ASP A 1040 12.42 29.34 44.44
CA ASP A 1040 13.44 30.37 44.14
C ASP A 1040 14.76 30.05 44.88
N GLY A 1041 15.88 30.69 44.49
CA GLY A 1041 16.98 31.06 45.41
C GLY A 1041 18.01 30.01 45.94
N ASP A 1042 19.25 30.15 45.45
CA ASP A 1042 20.51 30.28 46.22
C ASP A 1042 21.12 29.18 47.15
N SER A 1043 22.28 28.69 46.67
CA SER A 1043 23.62 28.75 47.35
C SER A 1043 24.19 27.62 48.24
N ASP A 1044 25.44 27.24 47.92
CA ASP A 1044 26.62 27.01 48.79
C ASP A 1044 26.50 26.19 50.11
N SER A 1045 27.35 25.19 50.42
CA SER A 1045 28.77 25.00 50.03
C SER A 1045 29.40 23.68 50.54
N LYS A 1046 30.57 23.28 49.98
CA LYS A 1046 31.64 22.38 50.52
C LYS A 1046 31.26 20.90 50.80
N ALA A 1047 32.14 19.88 50.66
CA ALA A 1047 33.43 19.66 49.98
C ALA A 1047 33.67 18.11 49.96
N SER A 1048 34.83 17.44 49.76
CA SER A 1048 36.25 17.79 49.50
C SER A 1048 37.02 16.54 48.99
N GLY A 1049 37.87 16.69 47.95
CA GLY A 1049 38.95 15.76 47.57
C GLY A 1049 38.55 14.44 46.87
N ASP A 1050 39.45 13.76 46.14
CA ASP A 1050 40.76 14.16 45.61
C ASP A 1050 41.17 13.25 44.43
N ALA A 1051 41.94 13.79 43.46
CA ALA A 1051 42.51 13.00 42.35
C ALA A 1051 43.82 13.62 41.81
N PRO A 1052 44.89 12.84 41.58
CA PRO A 1052 46.22 13.38 41.26
C PRO A 1052 46.47 13.65 39.77
N THR A 1053 47.15 14.76 39.49
CA THR A 1053 47.54 15.19 38.13
C THR A 1053 48.92 14.66 37.73
N ILE A 1054 49.06 14.12 36.50
CA ILE A 1054 50.37 13.98 35.82
C ILE A 1054 50.28 14.61 34.43
N THR A 1055 51.26 15.44 34.09
CA THR A 1055 51.30 16.26 32.87
C THR A 1055 52.10 15.60 31.74
N ARG A 1056 51.78 15.94 30.48
CA ARG A 1056 52.63 15.65 29.31
C ARG A 1056 52.71 16.85 28.35
N LYS A 1057 53.89 17.01 27.73
CA LYS A 1057 54.23 18.10 26.79
C LYS A 1057 53.72 17.81 25.36
N PRO A 1058 53.46 18.83 24.54
CA PRO A 1058 53.19 18.68 23.11
C PRO A 1058 54.50 18.54 22.30
N PRO A 1059 54.53 17.71 21.23
CA PRO A 1059 55.57 17.74 20.21
C PRO A 1059 55.14 18.52 18.96
N THR A 1060 56.09 19.24 18.34
CA THR A 1060 55.92 19.96 17.07
C THR A 1060 56.29 19.09 15.86
N THR A 1061 55.56 19.19 14.75
CA THR A 1061 55.94 18.58 13.47
C THR A 1061 55.86 19.56 12.30
N LYS A 1062 56.89 19.57 11.45
CA LYS A 1062 56.93 20.29 10.16
C LYS A 1062 56.39 19.40 9.03
N PRO A 1063 55.85 19.98 7.94
CA PRO A 1063 55.52 19.21 6.73
C PRO A 1063 56.78 18.84 5.92
N PRO A 1064 56.85 17.64 5.31
CA PRO A 1064 57.85 17.29 4.31
C PRO A 1064 57.45 17.71 2.89
N THR A 1065 58.42 17.80 1.99
CA THR A 1065 58.27 18.33 0.62
C THR A 1065 57.94 17.26 -0.44
N MET A 1066 57.33 17.69 -1.55
CA MET A 1066 57.06 16.85 -2.72
C MET A 1066 58.35 16.48 -3.48
N LYS A 1067 58.32 15.36 -4.20
CA LYS A 1067 59.24 15.01 -5.29
C LYS A 1067 58.46 14.74 -6.58
N PRO A 1068 59.00 15.06 -7.77
CA PRO A 1068 58.38 14.75 -9.06
C PRO A 1068 58.50 13.25 -9.41
N PRO A 1069 57.66 12.72 -10.33
CA PRO A 1069 57.64 11.32 -10.72
C PRO A 1069 58.75 10.96 -11.73
N THR A 1070 59.16 9.69 -11.71
CA THR A 1070 60.08 9.08 -12.69
C THR A 1070 59.28 8.40 -13.82
N THR A 1071 59.84 8.37 -15.04
CA THR A 1071 59.33 7.64 -16.21
C THR A 1071 59.83 6.19 -16.27
N MET A 1072 59.42 5.45 -17.33
CA MET A 1072 59.70 4.02 -17.65
C MET A 1072 58.78 3.00 -16.94
N ASP A 1073 58.32 1.91 -17.58
CA ASP A 1073 58.44 1.51 -19.00
C ASP A 1073 57.30 0.55 -19.44
N LEU A 1074 57.16 0.35 -20.76
CA LEU A 1074 56.30 -0.69 -21.37
C LEU A 1074 57.10 -1.97 -21.66
N PRO A 1075 56.45 -3.14 -21.53
CA PRO A 1075 56.73 -4.30 -22.39
C PRO A 1075 55.50 -4.80 -23.16
N LYS A 1076 55.73 -5.73 -24.08
CA LYS A 1076 54.77 -6.35 -25.01
C LYS A 1076 53.96 -7.47 -24.36
#